data_AF-A0A2R6NXS1-F1
#
_entry.id   AF-A0A2R6NXS1-F1
#
_cell.length_a   1.000
_cell.length_b   1.000
_cell.length_c   1.000
_cell.angle_alpha   90.00
_cell.angle_beta   90.00
_cell.angle_gamma   90.00
#
_symmetry.space_group_name_H-M   'P 1'
#
loop_
_entity.id
_entity.type
_entity.pdbx_description
1 polymer ?
#
loop_
_entity_poly.entity_id
_entity_poly.type
_entity_poly.pdbx_seq_one_letter_code
_entity_poly.pdbx_strand_id
1 'polypeptide(L)'
;MEQSGYDKCFVLTNEQFASVSNHLNLILQKMSNDVITIVDAIQGLDIFEPWYTSYLYSLLQNNYAAQTTYQNLYMTYGGTNWGNLAEPTVYTSYDYGAPIREDRTLSSKYSEIKLQATFLHSSPDFLVASRVGNGTVGSGTAYSSNPRIYTTALSAPSGAHFYVIRQSSVQFVDATKFTLNVNTTEGVVTIPQFFNATLDGRESQILVSEYRYGSHVLKWSVAEVFAWATIGDIDYLVLYANVGHAIEAVVAGVTGAPKVSGSSTIQASAGPNNTLIITGTPSGISTINGGKTIIIIVDKPTALSFWNVQLPSMNTTVYDKAPDVPSVFVFGPYLVRNATLSDSDSVLALHGDINATTTIDVVTPPSVKRLTWNGAPLNVQKSNIGTLRGTLPFSVQAPSLPSLKTAKWACSDSLPEIQAGFDDSEWITANKTSTARPYQPFAGKYVLYADEYGFHQGNTIARGHFTGNATGVQLSVQGGFNFGYSAWLNSKFLGSSQGTNQYSADGGQDLANDTWTFDPADLNAGDNVVTVVVDPTGLEEDYNGDDTFKTPRGVRGYEILGDSDFTEWKIQGNLGGENFPDKVRGPLNEGGLFVEREGAHLPGFSTTTSSWNQSSSCTPYIGISSAGIQAYRTTFSLNLPDGIDSPVALQIERTPTSSYRSVIYINGWQFGRFNSRDGPQEIFPLPEGILNHKGENELLFTLWSLDAQGAKVADLELVTTALISSSKESIQGIVTSPGFSELRG
;
A
#
# COMPACT_ATOMS: atom_id res chain seq x y z
N MET A 1 21.01 -34.98 17.55
CA MET A 1 21.75 -34.06 18.44
C MET A 1 21.58 -32.68 17.85
N GLU A 2 20.87 -31.84 18.60
CA GLU A 2 20.80 -30.37 18.56
C GLU A 2 20.85 -29.63 17.21
N GLN A 3 19.68 -29.15 16.79
CA GLN A 3 19.53 -27.78 16.28
C GLN A 3 18.40 -27.13 17.07
N SER A 4 18.82 -26.41 18.11
CA SER A 4 17.98 -25.59 18.97
C SER A 4 17.80 -24.20 18.35
N GLY A 5 16.55 -23.72 18.33
CA GLY A 5 16.27 -22.34 18.72
C GLY A 5 16.19 -21.29 17.63
N TYR A 6 15.39 -21.51 16.60
CA TYR A 6 14.61 -20.45 15.93
C TYR A 6 13.29 -21.08 15.50
N ASP A 7 12.20 -20.34 15.66
CA ASP A 7 10.87 -20.51 15.05
C ASP A 7 9.75 -20.36 16.09
N LYS A 8 8.93 -19.32 15.89
CA LYS A 8 7.47 -19.43 15.68
C LYS A 8 6.83 -18.05 15.58
N CYS A 9 7.05 -17.39 14.44
CA CYS A 9 6.10 -16.40 13.91
C CYS A 9 5.10 -17.19 13.08
N PHE A 10 3.80 -17.10 13.38
CA PHE A 10 2.75 -17.77 12.59
C PHE A 10 1.97 -16.74 11.78
N VAL A 11 1.86 -16.99 10.48
CA VAL A 11 1.02 -16.27 9.51
C VAL A 11 -0.32 -17.00 9.41
N LEU A 12 -1.44 -16.30 9.65
CA LEU A 12 -2.79 -16.85 9.47
C LEU A 12 -3.35 -16.39 8.13
N THR A 13 -3.52 -17.30 7.17
CA THR A 13 -4.16 -17.03 5.86
C THR A 13 -5.66 -17.34 5.88
N ASN A 14 -6.40 -16.68 4.97
CA ASN A 14 -7.87 -16.57 4.97
C ASN A 14 -8.67 -17.89 4.96
N GLU A 15 -8.12 -19.01 4.51
CA GLU A 15 -8.88 -20.27 4.40
C GLU A 15 -8.97 -21.08 5.72
N GLN A 16 -8.19 -20.73 6.75
CA GLN A 16 -8.16 -21.53 7.98
C GLN A 16 -9.19 -21.12 9.04
N PHE A 17 -9.85 -19.97 8.90
CA PHE A 17 -10.69 -19.36 9.96
C PHE A 17 -11.89 -20.20 10.43
N ALA A 18 -12.44 -21.09 9.57
CA ALA A 18 -13.53 -21.97 9.97
C ALA A 18 -13.11 -23.10 10.94
N SER A 19 -11.80 -23.39 11.07
CA SER A 19 -11.28 -24.51 11.89
C SER A 19 -10.44 -24.09 13.11
N VAL A 20 -10.19 -22.79 13.30
CA VAL A 20 -9.23 -22.22 14.28
C VAL A 20 -9.55 -22.59 15.74
N SER A 21 -10.80 -22.94 16.08
CA SER A 21 -11.18 -23.22 17.47
C SER A 21 -10.41 -24.37 18.12
N ASN A 22 -9.95 -25.38 17.35
CA ASN A 22 -9.29 -26.56 17.93
C ASN A 22 -7.75 -26.46 17.95
N HIS A 23 -7.14 -25.86 16.92
CA HIS A 23 -5.67 -25.70 16.88
C HIS A 23 -5.18 -24.56 17.79
N LEU A 24 -5.95 -23.48 17.95
CA LEU A 24 -5.57 -22.34 18.80
C LEU A 24 -5.54 -22.74 20.29
N ASN A 25 -6.47 -23.58 20.75
CA ASN A 25 -6.50 -24.07 22.14
C ASN A 25 -5.29 -24.95 22.49
N LEU A 26 -4.76 -25.70 21.52
CA LEU A 26 -3.58 -26.56 21.68
C LEU A 26 -2.27 -25.76 21.72
N ILE A 27 -2.25 -24.62 21.05
CA ILE A 27 -1.14 -23.64 21.05
C ILE A 27 -1.14 -22.82 22.35
N LEU A 28 -2.32 -22.38 22.81
CA LEU A 28 -2.50 -21.62 24.06
C LEU A 28 -2.05 -22.41 25.30
N GLN A 29 -2.17 -23.74 25.30
CA GLN A 29 -1.64 -24.59 26.37
C GLN A 29 -0.10 -24.68 26.40
N LYS A 30 0.58 -24.41 25.29
CA LYS A 30 2.05 -24.53 25.18
C LYS A 30 2.80 -23.20 25.34
N MET A 31 2.13 -22.05 25.15
CA MET A 31 2.73 -20.71 25.25
C MET A 31 2.30 -19.95 26.52
N SER A 32 2.01 -20.66 27.62
CA SER A 32 1.40 -20.07 28.82
C SER A 32 2.23 -18.98 29.52
N ASN A 33 3.48 -18.73 29.08
CA ASN A 33 4.40 -17.74 29.63
C ASN A 33 4.85 -16.67 28.61
N ASP A 34 4.41 -16.73 27.34
CA ASP A 34 4.92 -15.86 26.27
C ASP A 34 3.83 -14.90 25.73
N VAL A 35 4.28 -13.73 25.25
CA VAL A 35 3.45 -12.68 24.64
C VAL A 35 2.79 -13.19 23.36
N ILE A 36 1.46 -13.14 23.26
CA ILE A 36 0.73 -13.52 22.04
C ILE A 36 1.01 -12.46 20.96
N THR A 37 1.71 -12.90 19.91
CA THR A 37 2.28 -12.05 18.86
C THR A 37 1.70 -12.47 17.51
N ILE A 38 1.19 -11.50 16.73
CA ILE A 38 0.87 -11.66 15.31
C ILE A 38 1.86 -10.82 14.52
N VAL A 39 2.80 -11.48 13.83
CA VAL A 39 3.89 -10.83 13.11
C VAL A 39 3.49 -10.41 11.69
N ASP A 40 2.63 -11.20 11.03
CA ASP A 40 2.01 -10.83 9.77
C ASP A 40 0.51 -11.11 9.81
N ALA A 41 -0.28 -10.05 9.98
CA ALA A 41 -1.68 -10.07 9.58
C ALA A 41 -1.73 -9.65 8.10
N ILE A 42 -1.77 -10.62 7.17
CA ILE A 42 -1.92 -10.35 5.73
C ILE A 42 -3.31 -9.73 5.51
N GLN A 43 -3.37 -8.41 5.31
CA GLN A 43 -4.64 -7.69 5.13
C GLN A 43 -4.58 -6.56 4.08
N GLY A 44 -3.89 -6.81 2.99
CA GLY A 44 -4.09 -6.09 1.74
C GLY A 44 -4.41 -7.06 0.63
N LEU A 45 -5.70 -7.17 0.34
CA LEU A 45 -6.17 -7.65 -0.94
C LEU A 45 -6.61 -6.40 -1.71
N ASP A 46 -6.13 -6.27 -2.95
CA ASP A 46 -6.57 -5.28 -3.95
C ASP A 46 -8.04 -5.52 -4.31
N ILE A 47 -8.96 -5.18 -3.40
CA ILE A 47 -10.40 -5.27 -3.62
C ILE A 47 -11.03 -3.93 -3.28
N PHE A 48 -11.36 -3.20 -4.34
CA PHE A 48 -11.98 -1.88 -4.36
C PHE A 48 -13.43 -1.90 -3.86
N GLU A 49 -13.72 -2.03 -2.56
CA GLU A 49 -15.10 -1.79 -2.08
C GLU A 49 -15.16 -1.29 -0.62
N PRO A 50 -16.06 -0.34 -0.27
CA PRO A 50 -16.34 0.09 1.11
C PRO A 50 -16.71 -1.06 2.07
N TRP A 51 -17.07 -2.22 1.52
CA TRP A 51 -17.64 -3.38 2.21
C TRP A 51 -16.55 -4.17 2.95
N TYR A 52 -15.29 -4.01 2.54
CA TYR A 52 -14.13 -4.67 3.15
C TYR A 52 -13.67 -3.98 4.43
N THR A 53 -13.93 -2.68 4.57
CA THR A 53 -13.59 -1.92 5.78
C THR A 53 -14.28 -2.54 7.01
N SER A 54 -15.60 -2.75 6.98
CA SER A 54 -16.31 -3.40 8.11
C SER A 54 -15.78 -4.80 8.43
N TYR A 55 -15.46 -5.59 7.40
CA TYR A 55 -14.92 -6.94 7.58
C TYR A 55 -13.54 -6.93 8.27
N LEU A 56 -12.64 -6.03 7.84
CA LEU A 56 -11.33 -5.81 8.46
C LEU A 56 -11.46 -5.50 9.96
N TYR A 57 -12.45 -4.70 10.35
CA TYR A 57 -12.66 -4.29 11.75
C TYR A 57 -12.98 -5.48 12.64
N SER A 58 -13.86 -6.36 12.14
CA SER A 58 -14.23 -7.59 12.85
C SER A 58 -13.03 -8.53 13.04
N LEU A 59 -12.09 -8.55 12.09
CA LEU A 59 -10.89 -9.37 12.16
C LEU A 59 -9.88 -8.81 13.18
N LEU A 60 -9.60 -7.51 13.15
CA LEU A 60 -8.67 -6.89 14.10
C LEU A 60 -9.15 -7.05 15.55
N GLN A 61 -10.43 -6.77 15.82
CA GLN A 61 -10.99 -6.94 17.15
C GLN A 61 -11.03 -8.41 17.60
N ASN A 62 -11.16 -9.36 16.68
CA ASN A 62 -11.03 -10.78 17.01
C ASN A 62 -9.60 -11.16 17.43
N ASN A 63 -8.56 -10.51 16.88
CA ASN A 63 -7.18 -10.67 17.36
C ASN A 63 -7.03 -10.12 18.79
N TYR A 64 -7.65 -8.98 19.09
CA TYR A 64 -7.67 -8.43 20.45
C TYR A 64 -8.41 -9.34 21.43
N ALA A 65 -9.53 -9.95 21.01
CA ALA A 65 -10.25 -10.95 21.79
C ALA A 65 -9.41 -12.21 22.10
N ALA A 66 -8.43 -12.51 21.23
CA ALA A 66 -7.43 -13.55 21.45
C ALA A 66 -6.23 -13.08 22.30
N GLN A 67 -6.30 -11.88 22.88
CA GLN A 67 -5.29 -11.30 23.77
C GLN A 67 -3.95 -11.01 23.06
N THR A 68 -4.02 -10.68 21.77
CA THR A 68 -2.85 -10.23 21.02
C THR A 68 -2.32 -8.94 21.65
N THR A 69 -1.03 -8.94 22.00
CA THR A 69 -0.34 -7.82 22.66
C THR A 69 0.77 -7.22 21.79
N TYR A 70 1.12 -7.91 20.71
CA TYR A 70 1.91 -7.37 19.61
C TYR A 70 1.23 -7.71 18.28
N GLN A 71 0.98 -6.70 17.46
CA GLN A 71 0.34 -6.86 16.15
C GLN A 71 1.00 -5.95 15.12
N ASN A 72 1.49 -6.54 14.04
CA ASN A 72 1.94 -5.84 12.85
C ASN A 72 0.95 -6.05 11.68
N LEU A 73 0.67 -4.97 10.93
CA LEU A 73 -0.27 -4.97 9.81
C LEU A 73 0.53 -4.93 8.50
N TYR A 74 0.62 -6.08 7.83
CA TYR A 74 1.28 -6.21 6.55
C TYR A 74 0.24 -6.06 5.42
N MET A 75 0.28 -5.03 4.57
CA MET A 75 1.07 -3.79 4.63
C MET A 75 0.27 -2.65 5.26
N THR A 76 0.98 -1.78 5.98
CA THR A 76 0.46 -0.48 6.42
C THR A 76 0.66 0.59 5.33
N TYR A 77 1.79 0.52 4.63
CA TYR A 77 2.14 1.24 3.40
C TYR A 77 2.98 0.28 2.58
N GLY A 78 2.58 -0.05 1.35
CA GLY A 78 3.35 -0.97 0.52
C GLY A 78 4.41 -0.28 -0.33
N GLY A 79 4.03 0.75 -1.10
CA GLY A 79 4.95 1.53 -1.93
C GLY A 79 4.91 1.10 -3.40
N THR A 80 6.07 1.10 -4.06
CA THR A 80 6.20 0.86 -5.51
C THR A 80 7.32 -0.13 -5.77
N ASN A 81 7.07 -1.13 -6.61
CA ASN A 81 8.06 -2.05 -7.16
C ASN A 81 8.84 -1.39 -8.31
N TRP A 82 9.58 -0.33 -8.00
CA TRP A 82 10.43 0.37 -8.96
C TRP A 82 11.63 -0.51 -9.40
N GLY A 83 12.30 -0.18 -10.49
CA GLY A 83 13.57 -0.82 -10.84
C GLY A 83 13.52 -2.33 -10.99
N ASN A 84 12.48 -2.89 -11.61
CA ASN A 84 12.32 -4.33 -11.84
C ASN A 84 12.36 -5.22 -10.59
N LEU A 85 12.07 -4.68 -9.39
CA LEU A 85 12.13 -5.46 -8.14
C LEU A 85 10.95 -6.41 -7.93
N ALA A 86 9.89 -6.28 -8.74
CA ALA A 86 8.69 -7.10 -8.69
C ALA A 86 9.00 -8.59 -9.00
N GLU A 87 8.23 -9.49 -8.38
CA GLU A 87 8.12 -10.87 -8.84
C GLU A 87 6.99 -11.03 -9.88
N PRO A 88 6.95 -12.12 -10.67
CA PRO A 88 6.05 -12.25 -11.83
C PRO A 88 4.53 -12.22 -11.56
N THR A 89 4.10 -12.36 -10.29
CA THR A 89 2.67 -12.35 -9.95
C THR A 89 2.12 -10.96 -9.60
N VAL A 90 3.01 -9.98 -9.41
CA VAL A 90 2.67 -8.58 -9.16
C VAL A 90 3.21 -7.67 -10.27
N TYR A 91 2.87 -6.39 -10.20
CA TYR A 91 3.25 -5.38 -11.19
C TYR A 91 3.94 -4.19 -10.50
N THR A 92 4.11 -3.05 -11.19
CA THR A 92 4.88 -1.92 -10.64
C THR A 92 4.28 -1.38 -9.33
N SER A 93 2.95 -1.29 -9.22
CA SER A 93 2.33 -0.86 -7.96
C SER A 93 2.51 -1.90 -6.87
N TYR A 94 2.80 -1.41 -5.66
CA TYR A 94 2.64 -2.17 -4.42
C TYR A 94 1.76 -1.37 -3.45
N ASP A 95 0.71 -0.70 -3.95
CA ASP A 95 -0.29 -0.01 -3.10
C ASP A 95 -0.85 -0.95 -2.02
N TYR A 96 -1.03 -2.23 -2.40
CA TYR A 96 -1.48 -3.31 -1.53
C TYR A 96 -2.91 -3.08 -1.01
N GLY A 97 -3.63 -2.10 -1.59
CA GLY A 97 -4.84 -1.54 -1.02
C GLY A 97 -4.65 -1.00 0.40
N ALA A 98 -3.43 -0.67 0.85
CA ALA A 98 -3.10 -0.47 2.26
C ALA A 98 -3.82 0.73 2.92
N PRO A 99 -3.80 0.85 4.26
CA PRO A 99 -4.30 2.04 4.96
C PRO A 99 -3.66 3.34 4.47
N ILE A 100 -2.37 3.29 4.12
CA ILE A 100 -1.65 4.38 3.45
C ILE A 100 -1.40 3.93 2.01
N ARG A 101 -1.94 4.68 1.05
CA ARG A 101 -1.83 4.40 -0.38
C ARG A 101 -0.40 4.56 -0.89
N GLU A 102 -0.12 4.06 -2.08
CA GLU A 102 1.18 4.18 -2.78
C GLU A 102 1.64 5.64 -2.91
N ASP A 103 0.70 6.56 -3.18
CA ASP A 103 0.93 8.01 -3.23
C ASP A 103 0.99 8.70 -1.85
N ARG A 104 0.92 7.90 -0.78
CA ARG A 104 0.94 8.26 0.66
C ARG A 104 -0.33 8.93 1.18
N THR A 105 -1.40 8.99 0.39
CA THR A 105 -2.70 9.42 0.90
C THR A 105 -3.33 8.37 1.82
N LEU A 106 -4.15 8.82 2.76
CA LEU A 106 -4.82 7.96 3.74
C LEU A 106 -6.14 7.44 3.18
N SER A 107 -6.36 6.12 3.24
CA SER A 107 -7.64 5.49 2.91
C SER A 107 -8.60 5.49 4.10
N SER A 108 -9.85 5.09 3.90
CA SER A 108 -10.84 4.95 4.98
C SER A 108 -10.39 3.95 6.06
N LYS A 109 -9.59 2.93 5.68
CA LYS A 109 -9.02 1.95 6.61
C LYS A 109 -8.11 2.59 7.65
N TYR A 110 -7.34 3.61 7.26
CA TYR A 110 -6.46 4.33 8.17
C TYR A 110 -7.23 4.92 9.35
N SER A 111 -8.34 5.61 9.06
CA SER A 111 -9.12 6.30 10.09
C SER A 111 -9.74 5.32 11.09
N GLU A 112 -10.18 4.14 10.65
CA GLU A 112 -10.62 3.11 11.60
C GLU A 112 -9.46 2.56 12.41
N ILE A 113 -8.36 2.15 11.76
CA ILE A 113 -7.20 1.60 12.48
C ILE A 113 -6.75 2.60 13.56
N LYS A 114 -6.80 3.91 13.26
CA LYS A 114 -6.58 4.98 14.24
C LYS A 114 -7.57 4.93 15.40
N LEU A 115 -8.88 4.75 15.17
CA LEU A 115 -9.87 4.62 16.26
C LEU A 115 -9.47 3.48 17.21
N GLN A 116 -9.19 2.29 16.67
CA GLN A 116 -8.86 1.11 17.45
C GLN A 116 -7.50 1.24 18.16
N ALA A 117 -6.49 1.73 17.47
CA ALA A 117 -5.17 1.97 18.06
C ALA A 117 -5.23 3.02 19.18
N THR A 118 -6.04 4.07 19.02
CA THR A 118 -6.22 5.10 20.06
C THR A 118 -6.91 4.52 21.30
N PHE A 119 -7.91 3.65 21.11
CA PHE A 119 -8.53 2.92 22.21
C PHE A 119 -7.52 2.08 22.97
N LEU A 120 -6.71 1.27 22.27
CA LEU A 120 -5.71 0.40 22.88
C LEU A 120 -4.64 1.20 23.64
N HIS A 121 -4.14 2.29 23.06
CA HIS A 121 -3.21 3.20 23.73
C HIS A 121 -3.82 3.83 24.99
N SER A 122 -5.12 4.08 24.99
CA SER A 122 -5.83 4.63 26.15
C SER A 122 -6.21 3.57 27.19
N SER A 123 -5.96 2.28 26.93
CA SER A 123 -6.48 1.16 27.72
C SER A 123 -5.37 0.22 28.21
N PRO A 124 -4.47 0.66 29.10
CA PRO A 124 -3.39 -0.18 29.62
C PRO A 124 -3.89 -1.46 30.30
N ASP A 125 -5.08 -1.41 30.90
CA ASP A 125 -5.75 -2.58 31.48
C ASP A 125 -6.01 -3.69 30.45
N PHE A 126 -6.19 -3.34 29.17
CA PHE A 126 -6.39 -4.31 28.11
C PHE A 126 -5.17 -5.22 27.92
N LEU A 127 -3.96 -4.66 28.04
CA LEU A 127 -2.69 -5.39 27.88
C LEU A 127 -2.50 -6.51 28.91
N VAL A 128 -3.07 -6.34 30.10
CA VAL A 128 -2.98 -7.30 31.22
C VAL A 128 -4.29 -8.06 31.44
N ALA A 129 -5.27 -7.90 30.54
CA ALA A 129 -6.55 -8.56 30.65
C ALA A 129 -6.47 -10.04 30.24
N SER A 130 -7.12 -10.90 31.04
CA SER A 130 -7.23 -12.33 30.79
C SER A 130 -8.62 -12.74 30.32
N ARG A 131 -8.71 -13.66 29.35
CA ARG A 131 -10.01 -14.21 28.91
C ARG A 131 -10.68 -14.98 30.04
N VAL A 132 -11.84 -14.50 30.48
CA VAL A 132 -12.64 -15.09 31.57
C VAL A 132 -13.85 -15.88 31.07
N GLY A 133 -14.21 -15.73 29.80
CA GLY A 133 -15.21 -16.56 29.15
C GLY A 133 -15.52 -16.12 27.73
N ASN A 134 -16.23 -16.96 26.98
CA ASN A 134 -16.77 -16.63 25.68
C ASN A 134 -18.04 -17.45 25.38
N GLY A 135 -18.86 -16.98 24.44
CA GLY A 135 -20.03 -17.71 24.00
C GLY A 135 -21.17 -16.85 23.47
N THR A 136 -22.29 -17.52 23.22
CA THR A 136 -23.59 -17.00 22.81
C THR A 136 -24.70 -17.88 23.44
N VAL A 137 -25.97 -17.50 23.27
CA VAL A 137 -27.10 -18.33 23.69
C VAL A 137 -27.02 -19.69 22.99
N GLY A 138 -26.94 -20.76 23.79
CA GLY A 138 -26.85 -22.15 23.30
C GLY A 138 -25.43 -22.67 23.05
N SER A 139 -24.38 -21.86 23.24
CA SER A 139 -22.98 -22.32 23.12
C SER A 139 -22.03 -21.47 23.97
N GLY A 140 -21.35 -22.06 24.95
CA GLY A 140 -20.49 -21.34 25.88
C GLY A 140 -21.28 -20.49 26.89
N THR A 141 -20.69 -19.38 27.33
CA THR A 141 -21.36 -18.44 28.26
C THR A 141 -22.33 -17.53 27.51
N ALA A 142 -23.59 -17.52 27.93
CA ALA A 142 -24.64 -16.68 27.35
C ALA A 142 -24.55 -15.24 27.87
N TYR A 143 -23.52 -14.50 27.45
CA TYR A 143 -23.36 -13.08 27.78
C TYR A 143 -24.47 -12.23 27.15
N SER A 144 -24.82 -12.50 25.89
CA SER A 144 -25.87 -11.76 25.17
C SER A 144 -27.23 -12.44 25.29
N SER A 145 -28.30 -11.65 25.24
CA SER A 145 -29.67 -12.16 25.09
C SER A 145 -29.99 -12.70 23.69
N ASN A 146 -29.14 -12.46 22.69
CA ASN A 146 -29.38 -12.85 21.31
C ASN A 146 -28.38 -13.93 20.83
N PRO A 147 -28.85 -15.09 20.31
CA PRO A 147 -27.95 -16.16 19.82
C PRO A 147 -27.05 -15.75 18.64
N ARG A 148 -27.40 -14.66 17.94
CA ARG A 148 -26.58 -14.13 16.85
C ARG A 148 -25.38 -13.31 17.33
N ILE A 149 -25.27 -12.99 18.61
CA ILE A 149 -24.16 -12.20 19.16
C ILE A 149 -23.22 -13.11 19.93
N TYR A 150 -22.00 -13.27 19.41
CA TYR A 150 -20.93 -13.98 20.09
C TYR A 150 -20.07 -12.98 20.87
N THR A 151 -19.81 -13.26 22.13
CA THR A 151 -19.03 -12.40 23.03
C THR A 151 -17.79 -13.13 23.52
N THR A 152 -16.65 -12.45 23.52
CA THR A 152 -15.45 -12.84 24.27
C THR A 152 -15.23 -11.82 25.39
N ALA A 153 -15.22 -12.29 26.64
CA ALA A 153 -15.05 -11.47 27.82
C ALA A 153 -13.64 -11.58 28.38
N LEU A 154 -13.02 -10.43 28.63
CA LEU A 154 -11.68 -10.26 29.20
C LEU A 154 -11.80 -9.53 30.54
N SER A 155 -10.90 -9.82 31.48
CA SER A 155 -10.84 -9.19 32.81
C SER A 155 -9.41 -8.81 33.15
N ALA A 156 -9.19 -7.55 33.52
CA ALA A 156 -7.93 -7.06 34.03
C ALA A 156 -7.83 -7.22 35.56
N PRO A 157 -6.62 -7.34 36.13
CA PRO A 157 -6.42 -7.34 37.58
C PRO A 157 -6.94 -6.09 38.30
N SER A 158 -7.08 -4.97 37.58
CA SER A 158 -7.64 -3.70 38.10
C SER A 158 -9.14 -3.77 38.43
N GLY A 159 -9.83 -4.81 37.94
CA GLY A 159 -11.28 -4.97 37.96
C GLY A 159 -11.98 -4.55 36.67
N ALA A 160 -11.27 -3.94 35.70
CA ALA A 160 -11.85 -3.58 34.41
C ALA A 160 -12.18 -4.82 33.56
N HIS A 161 -13.27 -4.76 32.82
CA HIS A 161 -13.70 -5.81 31.90
C HIS A 161 -13.88 -5.27 30.48
N PHE A 162 -13.55 -6.12 29.51
CA PHE A 162 -13.73 -5.84 28.07
C PHE A 162 -14.56 -6.96 27.44
N TYR A 163 -15.54 -6.58 26.63
CA TYR A 163 -16.45 -7.48 25.95
C TYR A 163 -16.34 -7.25 24.45
N VAL A 164 -15.57 -8.10 23.77
CA VAL A 164 -15.47 -8.06 22.32
C VAL A 164 -16.68 -8.83 21.76
N ILE A 165 -17.60 -8.09 21.14
CA ILE A 165 -18.83 -8.63 20.57
C ILE A 165 -18.75 -8.63 19.04
N ARG A 166 -19.27 -9.68 18.43
CA ARG A 166 -19.43 -9.78 16.97
C ARG A 166 -20.63 -10.66 16.63
N GLN A 167 -21.05 -10.64 15.38
CA GLN A 167 -22.00 -11.65 14.92
C GLN A 167 -21.38 -13.06 14.97
N SER A 168 -22.19 -14.06 15.32
CA SER A 168 -21.73 -15.45 15.45
C SER A 168 -21.39 -16.10 14.11
N SER A 169 -21.84 -15.52 12.99
CA SER A 169 -21.49 -15.92 11.62
C SER A 169 -21.29 -14.69 10.73
N VAL A 170 -20.28 -14.75 9.85
CA VAL A 170 -20.01 -13.72 8.81
C VAL A 170 -21.06 -13.67 7.71
N GLN A 171 -21.96 -14.66 7.67
CA GLN A 171 -23.12 -14.68 6.76
C GLN A 171 -24.25 -13.77 7.24
N PHE A 172 -24.27 -13.41 8.52
CA PHE A 172 -25.21 -12.42 9.02
C PHE A 172 -24.73 -11.04 8.57
N VAL A 173 -25.63 -10.31 7.90
CA VAL A 173 -25.37 -8.96 7.35
C VAL A 173 -26.41 -7.94 7.81
N ASP A 174 -27.46 -8.39 8.50
CA ASP A 174 -28.50 -7.52 9.04
C ASP A 174 -28.15 -7.05 10.45
N ALA A 175 -28.57 -5.83 10.78
CA ALA A 175 -28.46 -5.29 12.13
C ALA A 175 -29.21 -6.15 13.15
N THR A 176 -28.58 -6.40 14.29
CA THR A 176 -29.07 -7.29 15.34
C THR A 176 -29.20 -6.56 16.66
N LYS A 177 -30.37 -6.67 17.30
CA LYS A 177 -30.63 -6.08 18.62
C LYS A 177 -30.25 -7.04 19.74
N PHE A 178 -29.67 -6.51 20.81
CA PHE A 178 -29.23 -7.33 21.95
C PHE A 178 -29.19 -6.54 23.27
N THR A 179 -29.13 -7.30 24.35
CA THR A 179 -28.61 -6.86 25.66
C THR A 179 -27.43 -7.75 26.04
N LEU A 180 -26.60 -7.28 26.96
CA LEU A 180 -25.37 -7.95 27.40
C LEU A 180 -25.31 -8.00 28.93
N ASN A 181 -24.98 -9.15 29.50
CA ASN A 181 -24.70 -9.31 30.92
C ASN A 181 -23.22 -9.02 31.18
N VAL A 182 -22.93 -7.93 31.90
CA VAL A 182 -21.56 -7.49 32.23
C VAL A 182 -21.29 -7.60 33.72
N ASN A 183 -20.04 -7.85 34.07
CA ASN A 183 -19.57 -7.90 35.45
C ASN A 183 -19.27 -6.48 35.91
N THR A 184 -19.69 -6.16 37.12
CA THR A 184 -19.41 -4.88 37.78
C THR A 184 -19.04 -5.15 39.23
N THR A 185 -18.55 -4.12 39.92
CA THR A 185 -18.32 -4.14 41.37
C THR A 185 -19.60 -4.37 42.19
N GLU A 186 -20.78 -4.16 41.60
CA GLU A 186 -22.10 -4.38 42.20
C GLU A 186 -22.71 -5.74 41.80
N GLY A 187 -21.97 -6.59 41.09
CA GLY A 187 -22.43 -7.87 40.55
C GLY A 187 -22.71 -7.82 39.05
N VAL A 188 -23.43 -8.82 38.54
CA VAL A 188 -23.76 -8.90 37.11
C VAL A 188 -24.92 -7.96 36.80
N VAL A 189 -24.76 -7.10 35.79
CA VAL A 189 -25.76 -6.14 35.33
C VAL A 189 -26.08 -6.39 33.86
N THR A 190 -27.36 -6.36 33.48
CA THR A 190 -27.78 -6.38 32.08
C THR A 190 -27.77 -4.97 31.51
N ILE A 191 -27.04 -4.76 30.41
CA ILE A 191 -26.89 -3.48 29.72
C ILE A 191 -27.33 -3.59 28.25
N PRO A 192 -27.85 -2.51 27.65
CA PRO A 192 -28.35 -1.30 28.31
C PRO A 192 -29.55 -1.60 29.22
N GLN A 193 -29.78 -0.75 30.21
CA GLN A 193 -30.90 -0.85 31.16
C GLN A 193 -32.22 -0.30 30.59
N PHE A 194 -32.16 0.61 29.62
CA PHE A 194 -33.36 1.31 29.12
C PHE A 194 -33.83 0.89 27.73
N PHE A 195 -33.02 0.14 26.96
CA PHE A 195 -33.31 -0.25 25.58
C PHE A 195 -32.41 -1.43 25.13
N ASN A 196 -32.60 -1.92 23.91
CA ASN A 196 -31.72 -2.92 23.29
C ASN A 196 -30.65 -2.25 22.41
N ALA A 197 -29.38 -2.56 22.66
CA ALA A 197 -28.25 -2.16 21.82
C ALA A 197 -28.33 -2.78 20.43
N THR A 198 -27.53 -2.27 19.49
CA THR A 198 -27.51 -2.70 18.09
C THR A 198 -26.09 -3.05 17.67
N LEU A 199 -25.94 -4.15 16.93
CA LEU A 199 -24.71 -4.49 16.23
C LEU A 199 -25.07 -4.66 14.75
N ASP A 200 -24.44 -3.87 13.88
CA ASP A 200 -24.66 -3.94 12.43
C ASP A 200 -24.02 -5.21 11.83
N GLY A 201 -24.39 -5.52 10.58
CA GLY A 201 -23.79 -6.63 9.85
C GLY A 201 -22.29 -6.44 9.64
N ARG A 202 -21.51 -7.50 9.85
CA ARG A 202 -20.04 -7.48 9.74
C ARG A 202 -19.37 -6.44 10.66
N GLU A 203 -20.03 -6.09 11.75
CA GLU A 203 -19.47 -5.23 12.79
C GLU A 203 -18.90 -6.07 13.95
N SER A 204 -17.92 -5.49 14.61
CA SER A 204 -17.46 -5.89 15.94
C SER A 204 -17.33 -4.64 16.80
N GLN A 205 -17.62 -4.76 18.10
CA GLN A 205 -17.47 -3.68 19.07
C GLN A 205 -16.75 -4.15 20.33
N ILE A 206 -16.01 -3.27 20.99
CA ILE A 206 -15.42 -3.51 22.31
C ILE A 206 -16.19 -2.70 23.35
N LEU A 207 -17.06 -3.38 24.10
CA LEU A 207 -17.81 -2.78 25.20
C LEU A 207 -17.04 -2.96 26.51
N VAL A 208 -17.24 -2.05 27.47
CA VAL A 208 -16.44 -2.03 28.70
C VAL A 208 -17.31 -1.92 29.95
N SER A 209 -16.82 -2.48 31.05
CA SER A 209 -17.31 -2.19 32.40
C SER A 209 -16.16 -2.02 33.39
N GLU A 210 -16.40 -1.22 34.43
CA GLU A 210 -15.39 -0.83 35.44
C GLU A 210 -14.10 -0.24 34.81
N TYR A 211 -14.26 0.47 33.69
CA TYR A 211 -13.15 1.05 32.94
C TYR A 211 -12.67 2.34 33.59
N ARG A 212 -11.42 2.38 34.01
CA ARG A 212 -10.82 3.54 34.70
C ARG A 212 -10.33 4.57 33.68
N TYR A 213 -10.63 5.84 33.93
CA TYR A 213 -10.12 6.96 33.16
C TYR A 213 -9.85 8.14 34.09
N GLY A 214 -8.59 8.59 34.14
CA GLY A 214 -8.14 9.57 35.12
C GLY A 214 -8.49 9.15 36.56
N SER A 215 -9.23 10.00 37.26
CA SER A 215 -9.74 9.75 38.62
C SER A 215 -11.14 9.13 38.68
N HIS A 216 -11.77 8.86 37.53
CA HIS A 216 -13.14 8.39 37.41
C HIS A 216 -13.23 6.95 36.89
N VAL A 217 -14.42 6.35 37.02
CA VAL A 217 -14.72 5.00 36.53
C VAL A 217 -15.97 5.05 35.64
N LEU A 218 -15.85 4.53 34.43
CA LEU A 218 -16.96 4.20 33.56
C LEU A 218 -17.47 2.82 33.98
N LYS A 219 -18.54 2.80 34.79
CA LYS A 219 -19.12 1.56 35.33
C LYS A 219 -19.51 0.61 34.22
N TRP A 220 -20.13 1.13 33.15
CA TRP A 220 -20.32 0.42 31.90
C TRP A 220 -20.64 1.39 30.75
N SER A 221 -20.43 0.92 29.52
CA SER A 221 -20.87 1.61 28.32
C SER A 221 -21.16 0.63 27.19
N VAL A 222 -22.26 0.88 26.46
CA VAL A 222 -22.51 0.27 25.14
C VAL A 222 -22.02 1.14 23.97
N ALA A 223 -21.53 2.35 24.25
CA ALA A 223 -20.72 3.13 23.31
C ALA A 223 -19.24 2.71 23.45
N GLU A 224 -18.52 2.65 22.34
CA GLU A 224 -17.09 2.33 22.34
C GLU A 224 -16.26 3.51 22.84
N VAL A 225 -15.17 3.21 23.55
CA VAL A 225 -14.22 4.23 24.01
C VAL A 225 -13.29 4.57 22.85
N PHE A 226 -13.20 5.84 22.46
CA PHE A 226 -12.16 6.31 21.54
C PHE A 226 -10.86 6.55 22.30
N ALA A 227 -10.91 7.37 23.34
CA ALA A 227 -9.77 7.77 24.14
C ALA A 227 -10.20 8.46 25.45
N TRP A 228 -9.27 8.61 26.38
CA TRP A 228 -9.40 9.55 27.48
C TRP A 228 -8.06 10.26 27.76
N ALA A 229 -8.13 11.42 28.40
CA ALA A 229 -6.96 12.17 28.86
C ALA A 229 -7.34 13.09 30.02
N THR A 230 -6.42 13.29 30.95
CA THR A 230 -6.56 14.35 31.97
C THR A 230 -5.90 15.63 31.44
N ILE A 231 -6.70 16.67 31.21
CA ILE A 231 -6.23 17.94 30.64
C ILE A 231 -6.51 19.06 31.65
N GLY A 232 -5.44 19.58 32.26
CA GLY A 232 -5.56 20.40 33.47
C GLY A 232 -6.06 19.54 34.64
N ASP A 233 -7.12 19.99 35.32
CA ASP A 233 -7.73 19.27 36.44
C ASP A 233 -9.01 18.49 36.04
N ILE A 234 -9.22 18.29 34.73
CA ILE A 234 -10.44 17.69 34.16
C ILE A 234 -10.10 16.38 33.45
N ASP A 235 -10.82 15.33 33.79
CA ASP A 235 -10.78 14.06 33.08
C ASP A 235 -11.72 14.09 31.88
N TYR A 236 -11.18 13.99 30.67
CA TYR A 236 -11.96 13.92 29.44
C TYR A 236 -12.08 12.48 28.97
N LEU A 237 -13.30 12.03 28.67
CA LEU A 237 -13.57 10.72 28.08
C LEU A 237 -14.33 10.90 26.76
N VAL A 238 -13.84 10.29 25.68
CA VAL A 238 -14.50 10.31 24.38
C VAL A 238 -15.13 8.96 24.09
N LEU A 239 -16.44 8.95 23.88
CA LEU A 239 -17.23 7.78 23.51
C LEU A 239 -17.84 7.96 22.12
N TYR A 240 -17.93 6.88 21.36
CA TYR A 240 -18.56 6.90 20.04
C TYR A 240 -19.51 5.72 19.81
N ALA A 241 -20.45 5.90 18.89
CA ALA A 241 -21.30 4.84 18.39
C ALA A 241 -21.63 5.06 16.91
N ASN A 242 -22.09 4.02 16.23
CA ASN A 242 -22.54 4.15 14.84
C ASN A 242 -23.75 5.09 14.72
N VAL A 243 -23.90 5.68 13.54
CA VAL A 243 -25.04 6.54 13.23
C VAL A 243 -26.34 5.78 13.44
N GLY A 244 -27.25 6.35 14.22
CA GLY A 244 -28.55 5.73 14.53
C GLY A 244 -28.53 4.71 15.67
N HIS A 245 -27.36 4.39 16.26
CA HIS A 245 -27.28 3.50 17.41
C HIS A 245 -27.56 4.27 18.71
N ALA A 246 -28.46 3.75 19.54
CA ALA A 246 -28.70 4.29 20.88
C ALA A 246 -27.58 3.83 21.83
N ILE A 247 -27.19 4.72 22.74
CA ILE A 247 -26.12 4.51 23.71
C ILE A 247 -26.63 4.61 25.15
N GLU A 248 -25.94 3.92 26.03
CA GLU A 248 -26.02 4.05 27.48
C GLU A 248 -24.59 4.01 28.01
N ALA A 249 -24.24 5.01 28.82
CA ALA A 249 -22.97 5.06 29.54
C ALA A 249 -23.24 5.52 30.98
N VAL A 250 -22.65 4.82 31.95
CA VAL A 250 -22.80 5.15 33.38
C VAL A 250 -21.44 5.40 33.99
N VAL A 251 -21.25 6.60 34.51
CA VAL A 251 -19.99 7.07 35.11
C VAL A 251 -20.15 7.21 36.61
N ALA A 252 -19.20 6.70 37.40
CA ALA A 252 -19.16 6.87 38.85
C ALA A 252 -18.42 8.15 39.28
N GLY A 253 -18.71 8.61 40.49
CA GLY A 253 -17.96 9.70 41.14
C GLY A 253 -18.38 11.10 40.70
N VAL A 254 -19.54 11.25 40.05
CA VAL A 254 -20.06 12.54 39.59
C VAL A 254 -21.10 13.05 40.57
N THR A 255 -20.83 14.23 41.15
CA THR A 255 -21.74 14.91 42.08
C THR A 255 -22.32 16.17 41.44
N GLY A 256 -23.64 16.34 41.51
CA GLY A 256 -24.33 17.52 40.97
C GLY A 256 -25.11 17.22 39.68
N ALA A 257 -25.83 18.23 39.19
CA ALA A 257 -26.63 18.10 37.97
C ALA A 257 -25.74 18.22 36.72
N PRO A 258 -25.73 17.23 35.81
CA PRO A 258 -24.91 17.31 34.61
C PRO A 258 -25.44 18.37 33.66
N LYS A 259 -24.51 19.05 32.96
CA LYS A 259 -24.87 19.97 31.87
C LYS A 259 -24.56 19.34 30.53
N VAL A 260 -25.59 19.14 29.72
CA VAL A 260 -25.46 18.65 28.34
C VAL A 260 -25.36 19.82 27.37
N SER A 261 -24.54 19.66 26.34
CA SER A 261 -24.43 20.60 25.21
C SER A 261 -24.19 19.80 23.92
N GLY A 262 -24.65 20.30 22.77
CA GLY A 262 -24.58 19.58 21.49
C GLY A 262 -25.94 19.02 21.06
N SER A 263 -25.99 17.76 20.65
CA SER A 263 -27.23 17.13 20.16
C SER A 263 -28.33 17.07 21.21
N SER A 264 -29.56 17.41 20.81
CA SER A 264 -30.76 17.32 21.66
C SER A 264 -31.19 15.87 21.97
N THR A 265 -30.65 14.89 21.23
CA THR A 265 -30.93 13.46 21.45
C THR A 265 -30.17 12.88 22.64
N ILE A 266 -29.06 13.51 23.03
CA ILE A 266 -28.25 13.07 24.17
C ILE A 266 -28.83 13.68 25.44
N GLN A 267 -29.08 12.83 26.43
CA GLN A 267 -29.61 13.18 27.73
C GLN A 267 -28.68 12.67 28.81
N ALA A 268 -28.57 13.42 29.91
CA ALA A 268 -27.80 13.01 31.07
C ALA A 268 -28.53 13.37 32.35
N SER A 269 -28.47 12.48 33.34
CA SER A 269 -29.10 12.66 34.64
C SER A 269 -28.22 12.10 35.76
N ALA A 270 -28.43 12.61 36.98
CA ALA A 270 -27.83 12.03 38.16
C ALA A 270 -28.54 10.71 38.49
N GLY A 271 -27.76 9.66 38.69
CA GLY A 271 -28.20 8.34 39.12
C GLY A 271 -27.86 8.04 40.59
N PRO A 272 -28.24 6.86 41.09
CA PRO A 272 -27.89 6.40 42.43
C PRO A 272 -26.37 6.39 42.69
N ASN A 273 -25.96 6.46 43.95
CA ASN A 273 -24.55 6.34 44.37
C ASN A 273 -23.58 7.29 43.66
N ASN A 274 -24.00 8.55 43.43
CA ASN A 274 -23.19 9.58 42.74
C ASN A 274 -22.75 9.13 41.33
N THR A 275 -23.70 8.58 40.56
CA THR A 275 -23.48 8.21 39.17
C THR A 275 -24.05 9.26 38.22
N LEU A 276 -23.46 9.33 37.03
CA LEU A 276 -23.95 10.06 35.88
C LEU A 276 -24.43 9.04 34.85
N ILE A 277 -25.72 9.08 34.53
CA ILE A 277 -26.34 8.20 33.52
C ILE A 277 -26.49 9.01 32.24
N ILE A 278 -25.98 8.50 31.13
CA ILE A 278 -26.04 9.15 29.82
C ILE A 278 -26.73 8.22 28.83
N THR A 279 -27.75 8.71 28.13
CA THR A 279 -28.48 7.97 27.11
C THR A 279 -28.76 8.83 25.88
N GLY A 280 -29.07 8.19 24.76
CA GLY A 280 -29.49 8.87 23.53
C GLY A 280 -28.87 8.30 22.28
N THR A 281 -28.98 9.02 21.16
CA THR A 281 -28.38 8.60 19.88
C THR A 281 -27.40 9.68 19.42
N PRO A 282 -26.09 9.42 19.32
CA PRO A 282 -25.11 10.43 18.94
C PRO A 282 -25.37 11.01 17.54
N SER A 283 -25.16 12.32 17.41
CA SER A 283 -25.20 13.05 16.14
C SER A 283 -24.36 14.32 16.28
N GLY A 284 -23.26 14.40 15.54
CA GLY A 284 -22.20 15.38 15.75
C GLY A 284 -21.53 15.21 17.11
N ILE A 285 -21.11 16.33 17.71
CA ILE A 285 -20.42 16.35 19.01
C ILE A 285 -21.38 16.81 20.11
N SER A 286 -21.55 15.95 21.11
CA SER A 286 -22.21 16.27 22.37
C SER A 286 -21.22 16.21 23.53
N THR A 287 -21.42 17.04 24.55
CA THR A 287 -20.63 17.01 25.78
C THR A 287 -21.48 17.04 27.02
N ILE A 288 -21.06 16.29 28.02
CA ILE A 288 -21.70 16.21 29.32
C ILE A 288 -20.68 16.64 30.37
N ASN A 289 -20.90 17.80 30.98
CA ASN A 289 -20.05 18.31 32.05
C ASN A 289 -20.54 17.78 33.40
N GLY A 290 -19.69 16.97 34.06
CA GLY A 290 -19.89 16.40 35.40
C GLY A 290 -19.01 17.06 36.47
N GLY A 291 -18.54 18.29 36.25
CA GLY A 291 -17.63 18.99 37.16
C GLY A 291 -16.16 18.70 36.83
N LYS A 292 -15.56 17.69 37.48
CA LYS A 292 -14.17 17.27 37.25
C LYS A 292 -14.00 16.26 36.10
N THR A 293 -15.08 15.94 35.41
CA THR A 293 -15.09 15.08 34.23
C THR A 293 -15.95 15.69 33.13
N ILE A 294 -15.52 15.52 31.89
CA ILE A 294 -16.28 15.87 30.69
C ILE A 294 -16.35 14.65 29.78
N ILE A 295 -17.57 14.20 29.50
CA ILE A 295 -17.81 13.10 28.57
C ILE A 295 -18.17 13.69 27.21
N ILE A 296 -17.40 13.36 26.18
CA ILE A 296 -17.62 13.75 24.79
C ILE A 296 -18.24 12.56 24.08
N ILE A 297 -19.40 12.75 23.45
CA ILE A 297 -20.15 11.70 22.78
C ILE A 297 -20.32 12.07 21.31
N VAL A 298 -19.93 11.16 20.42
CA VAL A 298 -19.91 11.40 18.98
C VAL A 298 -20.46 10.23 18.18
N ASP A 299 -20.94 10.51 16.96
CA ASP A 299 -21.12 9.44 15.97
C ASP A 299 -19.77 9.00 15.37
N LYS A 300 -19.70 7.76 14.89
CA LYS A 300 -18.48 7.15 14.34
C LYS A 300 -17.87 7.95 13.19
N PRO A 301 -18.63 8.44 12.17
CA PRO A 301 -18.08 9.32 11.15
C PRO A 301 -17.35 10.55 11.71
N THR A 302 -17.90 11.18 12.75
CA THR A 302 -17.26 12.29 13.45
C THR A 302 -16.00 11.82 14.19
N ALA A 303 -16.06 10.69 14.91
CA ALA A 303 -14.92 10.12 15.64
C ALA A 303 -13.72 9.81 14.72
N LEU A 304 -13.95 9.37 13.48
CA LEU A 304 -12.88 9.10 12.50
C LEU A 304 -12.01 10.34 12.22
N SER A 305 -12.51 11.55 12.47
CA SER A 305 -11.77 12.82 12.33
C SER A 305 -11.01 13.26 13.59
N PHE A 306 -11.08 12.49 14.68
CA PHE A 306 -10.49 12.86 15.96
C PHE A 306 -9.04 12.42 16.06
N TRP A 307 -8.25 13.17 16.83
CA TRP A 307 -6.85 12.91 17.09
C TRP A 307 -6.56 13.10 18.57
N ASN A 308 -5.89 12.12 19.19
CA ASN A 308 -5.27 12.28 20.51
C ASN A 308 -3.77 12.50 20.29
N VAL A 309 -3.33 13.76 20.41
CA VAL A 309 -1.98 14.19 20.01
C VAL A 309 -1.16 14.43 21.27
N GLN A 310 -0.06 13.69 21.39
CA GLN A 310 0.84 13.78 22.54
C GLN A 310 1.64 15.08 22.50
N LEU A 311 1.80 15.70 23.67
CA LEU A 311 2.62 16.88 23.87
C LEU A 311 4.01 16.43 24.36
N PRO A 312 5.08 16.71 23.62
CA PRO A 312 6.42 16.35 24.06
C PRO A 312 6.79 17.10 25.35
N SER A 313 7.53 16.43 26.23
CA SER A 313 8.04 17.00 27.48
C SER A 313 9.49 16.59 27.72
N MET A 314 10.12 17.06 28.80
CA MET A 314 11.48 16.61 29.16
C MET A 314 11.57 15.09 29.38
N ASN A 315 10.47 14.44 29.75
CA ASN A 315 10.45 13.02 30.14
C ASN A 315 9.64 12.14 29.17
N THR A 316 9.01 12.72 28.16
CA THR A 316 8.14 12.01 27.22
C THR A 316 8.38 12.50 25.80
N THR A 317 8.41 11.55 24.88
CA THR A 317 8.55 11.75 23.45
C THR A 317 7.20 11.60 22.77
N VAL A 318 7.17 11.87 21.46
CA VAL A 318 5.99 11.63 20.62
C VAL A 318 5.62 10.14 20.50
N TYR A 319 6.51 9.22 20.92
CA TYR A 319 6.30 7.78 20.88
C TYR A 319 5.69 7.22 22.17
N ASP A 320 5.66 8.00 23.25
CA ASP A 320 5.00 7.60 24.49
C ASP A 320 3.48 7.79 24.32
N LYS A 321 2.76 6.67 24.21
CA LYS A 321 1.31 6.66 23.88
C LYS A 321 0.38 6.37 25.06
N ALA A 322 0.94 6.14 26.25
CA ALA A 322 0.14 5.87 27.44
C ALA A 322 -0.77 7.08 27.78
N PRO A 323 -1.95 6.85 28.40
CA PRO A 323 -2.94 7.90 28.60
C PRO A 323 -2.57 8.91 29.70
N ASP A 324 -1.54 8.62 30.50
CA ASP A 324 -0.94 9.51 31.50
C ASP A 324 0.10 10.46 30.89
N VAL A 325 0.49 10.26 29.63
CA VAL A 325 1.31 11.21 28.88
C VAL A 325 0.45 12.44 28.53
N PRO A 326 0.94 13.67 28.75
CA PRO A 326 0.19 14.88 28.42
C PRO A 326 -0.20 14.91 26.94
N SER A 327 -1.48 15.13 26.66
CA SER A 327 -2.01 15.16 25.30
C SER A 327 -3.09 16.22 25.11
N VAL A 328 -3.48 16.42 23.85
CA VAL A 328 -4.63 17.24 23.46
C VAL A 328 -5.53 16.47 22.52
N PHE A 329 -6.83 16.75 22.59
CA PHE A 329 -7.77 16.28 21.59
C PHE A 329 -7.94 17.33 20.50
N VAL A 330 -7.73 16.93 19.24
CA VAL A 330 -7.92 17.76 18.05
C VAL A 330 -8.97 17.13 17.17
N PHE A 331 -10.03 17.87 16.83
CA PHE A 331 -11.15 17.40 16.05
C PHE A 331 -11.20 18.10 14.69
N GLY A 332 -11.29 17.33 13.60
CA GLY A 332 -11.68 17.83 12.28
C GLY A 332 -10.61 17.79 11.16
N PRO A 333 -9.31 18.08 11.39
CA PRO A 333 -8.29 18.01 10.34
C PRO A 333 -8.12 16.62 9.71
N TYR A 334 -7.69 16.59 8.44
CA TYR A 334 -7.41 15.35 7.70
C TYR A 334 -6.29 14.54 8.35
N LEU A 335 -5.23 15.22 8.82
CA LEU A 335 -4.12 14.64 9.57
C LEU A 335 -3.62 15.67 10.59
N VAL A 336 -3.29 15.21 11.79
CA VAL A 336 -2.50 16.00 12.75
C VAL A 336 -1.20 15.26 13.02
N ARG A 337 -0.09 15.84 12.59
CA ARG A 337 1.25 15.24 12.66
C ARG A 337 1.86 15.39 14.05
N ASN A 338 1.77 16.59 14.62
CA ASN A 338 2.26 16.85 15.97
C ASN A 338 1.61 18.10 16.59
N ALA A 339 1.84 18.25 17.90
CA ALA A 339 1.44 19.40 18.68
C ALA A 339 2.56 19.78 19.67
N THR A 340 2.82 21.08 19.85
CA THR A 340 3.81 21.58 20.81
C THR A 340 3.29 22.80 21.56
N LEU A 341 3.65 22.90 22.84
CA LEU A 341 3.39 24.09 23.65
C LEU A 341 4.55 25.07 23.50
N SER A 342 4.21 26.36 23.44
CA SER A 342 5.18 27.45 23.38
C SER A 342 4.64 28.69 24.13
N ASP A 343 5.47 29.73 24.23
CA ASP A 343 5.15 30.98 24.93
C ASP A 343 4.66 30.72 26.37
N SER A 344 5.48 30.05 27.17
CA SER A 344 5.12 29.64 28.55
C SER A 344 3.77 28.93 28.60
N ASP A 345 3.58 27.98 27.69
CA ASP A 345 2.37 27.14 27.53
C ASP A 345 1.08 27.89 27.19
N SER A 346 1.19 29.14 26.70
CA SER A 346 0.03 29.96 26.30
C SER A 346 -0.38 29.76 24.83
N VAL A 347 0.48 29.15 24.02
CA VAL A 347 0.25 28.86 22.60
C VAL A 347 0.40 27.36 22.35
N LEU A 348 -0.59 26.77 21.71
CA LEU A 348 -0.51 25.42 21.17
C LEU A 348 -0.29 25.48 19.66
N ALA A 349 0.90 25.05 19.22
CA ALA A 349 1.24 24.94 17.82
C ALA A 349 0.87 23.55 17.30
N LEU A 350 0.06 23.51 16.25
CA LEU A 350 -0.39 22.30 15.58
C LEU A 350 0.20 22.25 14.18
N HIS A 351 0.71 21.08 13.81
CA HIS A 351 1.18 20.79 12.46
C HIS A 351 0.37 19.64 11.90
N GLY A 352 -0.21 19.85 10.73
CA GLY A 352 -0.99 18.83 10.08
C GLY A 352 -1.40 19.20 8.67
N ASP A 353 -2.39 18.46 8.18
CA ASP A 353 -2.81 18.51 6.81
C ASP A 353 -4.34 18.61 6.73
N ILE A 354 -4.84 19.29 5.70
CA ILE A 354 -6.27 19.39 5.37
C ILE A 354 -6.46 19.12 3.87
N ASN A 355 -7.54 18.41 3.52
CA ASN A 355 -7.95 18.12 2.15
C ASN A 355 -9.24 18.84 1.74
N ALA A 356 -9.85 19.56 2.68
CA ALA A 356 -11.02 20.40 2.48
C ALA A 356 -11.09 21.44 3.60
N THR A 357 -11.89 22.50 3.39
CA THR A 357 -12.13 23.48 4.47
C THR A 357 -12.81 22.77 5.62
N THR A 358 -12.24 22.85 6.82
CA THR A 358 -12.74 22.12 7.97
C THR A 358 -12.80 22.98 9.22
N THR A 359 -13.69 22.62 10.14
CA THR A 359 -13.65 23.14 11.51
C THR A 359 -12.53 22.44 12.24
N ILE A 360 -11.72 23.20 12.97
CA ILE A 360 -10.83 22.63 13.99
C ILE A 360 -11.38 22.98 15.36
N ASP A 361 -11.51 21.98 16.22
CA ASP A 361 -11.97 22.15 17.60
C ASP A 361 -11.04 21.39 18.54
N VAL A 362 -10.48 22.08 19.55
CA VAL A 362 -9.35 21.57 20.35
C VAL A 362 -9.65 21.64 21.84
N VAL A 363 -9.53 20.49 22.51
CA VAL A 363 -9.47 20.43 23.97
C VAL A 363 -8.04 20.74 24.39
N THR A 364 -7.85 21.89 25.03
CA THR A 364 -6.52 22.40 25.40
C THR A 364 -6.34 22.52 26.92
N PRO A 365 -5.10 22.46 27.43
CA PRO A 365 -4.81 22.87 28.79
C PRO A 365 -5.32 24.29 29.10
N PRO A 366 -5.71 24.59 30.35
CA PRO A 366 -6.23 25.91 30.73
C PRO A 366 -5.28 27.09 30.47
N SER A 367 -3.97 26.84 30.43
CA SER A 367 -2.95 27.85 30.13
C SER A 367 -3.03 28.35 28.68
N VAL A 368 -3.43 27.48 27.75
CA VAL A 368 -3.48 27.77 26.31
C VAL A 368 -4.59 28.77 26.02
N LYS A 369 -4.23 29.85 25.31
CA LYS A 369 -5.17 30.91 24.89
C LYS A 369 -5.23 31.08 23.37
N ARG A 370 -4.23 30.57 22.65
CA ARG A 370 -4.05 30.78 21.21
C ARG A 370 -3.64 29.47 20.54
N LEU A 371 -4.07 29.30 19.30
CA LEU A 371 -3.66 28.20 18.44
C LEU A 371 -2.86 28.74 17.25
N THR A 372 -1.86 27.98 16.79
CA THR A 372 -1.29 28.15 15.46
C THR A 372 -1.45 26.87 14.66
N TRP A 373 -1.68 26.99 13.35
CA TRP A 373 -1.74 25.87 12.41
C TRP A 373 -0.66 26.06 11.35
N ASN A 374 0.26 25.10 11.24
CA ASN A 374 1.37 25.14 10.27
C ASN A 374 2.17 26.46 10.34
N GLY A 375 2.38 26.98 11.55
CA GLY A 375 3.08 28.25 11.81
C GLY A 375 2.23 29.51 11.73
N ALA A 376 1.02 29.45 11.17
CA ALA A 376 0.14 30.61 11.06
C ALA A 376 -0.80 30.74 12.29
N PRO A 377 -1.02 31.95 12.84
CA PRO A 377 -2.02 32.17 13.88
C PRO A 377 -3.43 31.80 13.43
N LEU A 378 -4.16 31.10 14.27
CA LEU A 378 -5.55 30.72 14.02
C LEU A 378 -6.51 31.58 14.84
N ASN A 379 -7.50 32.17 14.17
CA ASN A 379 -8.60 32.85 14.84
C ASN A 379 -9.51 31.81 15.49
N VAL A 380 -9.51 31.79 16.83
CA VAL A 380 -10.29 30.85 17.63
C VAL A 380 -11.20 31.57 18.60
N GLN A 381 -12.31 30.90 18.91
CA GLN A 381 -13.24 31.31 19.95
C GLN A 381 -13.50 30.13 20.88
N LYS A 382 -13.85 30.42 22.14
CA LYS A 382 -14.32 29.38 23.05
C LYS A 382 -15.65 28.83 22.53
N SER A 383 -15.72 27.53 22.35
CA SER A 383 -16.96 26.84 22.01
C SER A 383 -17.88 26.73 23.23
N ASN A 384 -19.10 26.25 23.00
CA ASN A 384 -20.06 25.94 24.06
C ASN A 384 -19.57 24.84 25.02
N ILE A 385 -18.54 24.09 24.63
CA ILE A 385 -17.97 22.97 25.37
C ILE A 385 -16.60 23.31 25.99
N GLY A 386 -16.20 24.59 25.92
CA GLY A 386 -14.97 25.12 26.54
C GLY A 386 -13.69 24.91 25.73
N THR A 387 -13.80 24.27 24.57
CA THR A 387 -12.69 24.06 23.61
C THR A 387 -12.36 25.32 22.82
N LEU A 388 -11.17 25.37 22.21
CA LEU A 388 -10.80 26.41 21.26
C LEU A 388 -11.19 25.97 19.84
N ARG A 389 -12.15 26.68 19.24
CA ARG A 389 -12.72 26.35 17.94
C ARG A 389 -12.40 27.42 16.91
N GLY A 390 -11.99 27.00 15.71
CA GLY A 390 -11.73 27.85 14.56
C GLY A 390 -12.04 27.15 13.23
N THR A 391 -11.71 27.81 12.13
CA THR A 391 -11.87 27.28 10.77
C THR A 391 -10.51 27.23 10.09
N LEU A 392 -10.18 26.08 9.50
CA LEU A 392 -9.02 25.91 8.63
C LEU A 392 -9.48 26.02 7.17
N PRO A 393 -9.23 27.15 6.48
CA PRO A 393 -9.62 27.31 5.09
C PRO A 393 -8.74 26.45 4.18
N PHE A 394 -9.36 25.69 3.29
CA PHE A 394 -8.66 25.03 2.19
C PHE A 394 -8.69 25.96 0.98
N SER A 395 -7.62 26.72 0.81
CA SER A 395 -7.47 27.73 -0.25
C SER A 395 -6.41 27.36 -1.28
N VAL A 396 -5.86 26.16 -1.22
CA VAL A 396 -4.84 25.69 -2.17
C VAL A 396 -5.50 25.30 -3.49
N GLN A 397 -4.78 25.53 -4.59
CA GLN A 397 -5.24 25.18 -5.94
C GLN A 397 -4.41 24.02 -6.47
N ALA A 398 -5.03 23.19 -7.31
CA ALA A 398 -4.31 22.13 -8.00
C ALA A 398 -3.18 22.75 -8.86
N PRO A 399 -1.96 22.19 -8.82
CA PRO A 399 -0.89 22.66 -9.67
C PRO A 399 -1.24 22.44 -11.15
N SER A 400 -0.81 23.36 -12.01
CA SER A 400 -0.87 23.15 -13.45
C SER A 400 0.28 22.23 -13.85
N LEU A 401 -0.06 21.08 -14.45
CA LEU A 401 0.90 20.13 -14.97
C LEU A 401 1.15 20.36 -16.47
N PRO A 402 2.39 20.21 -16.97
CA PRO A 402 2.69 20.36 -18.38
C PRO A 402 2.09 19.22 -19.20
N SER A 403 1.60 19.52 -20.40
CA SER A 403 1.06 18.50 -21.30
C SER A 403 2.18 17.78 -22.05
N LEU A 404 2.32 16.47 -21.80
CA LEU A 404 3.25 15.60 -22.50
C LEU A 404 2.91 15.47 -24.00
N LYS A 405 1.65 15.66 -24.37
CA LYS A 405 1.17 15.65 -25.77
C LYS A 405 1.76 16.76 -26.62
N THR A 406 2.07 17.89 -26.00
CA THR A 406 2.67 19.07 -26.66
C THR A 406 4.17 19.21 -26.37
N ALA A 407 4.73 18.30 -25.57
CA ALA A 407 6.15 18.32 -25.24
C ALA A 407 7.01 18.01 -26.47
N LYS A 408 8.26 18.47 -26.44
CA LYS A 408 9.23 18.16 -27.50
C LYS A 408 9.82 16.79 -27.19
N TRP A 409 9.48 15.83 -28.02
CA TRP A 409 9.99 14.47 -27.92
C TRP A 409 11.14 14.26 -28.91
N ALA A 410 12.12 13.48 -28.49
CA ALA A 410 13.11 12.86 -29.36
C ALA A 410 12.87 11.36 -29.37
N CYS A 411 13.16 10.69 -30.47
CA CYS A 411 13.02 9.23 -30.58
C CYS A 411 14.25 8.56 -31.18
N SER A 412 14.52 7.33 -30.75
CA SER A 412 15.58 6.47 -31.28
C SER A 412 15.07 5.04 -31.44
N ASP A 413 15.57 4.34 -32.45
CA ASP A 413 15.45 2.88 -32.50
C ASP A 413 16.13 2.29 -31.25
N SER A 414 15.44 1.36 -30.59
CA SER A 414 15.94 0.63 -29.42
C SER A 414 16.03 -0.88 -29.69
N LEU A 415 15.96 -1.26 -30.97
CA LEU A 415 16.26 -2.61 -31.46
C LEU A 415 17.21 -2.55 -32.67
N PRO A 416 18.37 -1.86 -32.60
CA PRO A 416 19.35 -1.87 -33.70
C PRO A 416 19.87 -3.28 -34.02
N GLU A 417 19.71 -4.24 -33.10
CA GLU A 417 20.09 -5.64 -33.26
C GLU A 417 19.55 -6.26 -34.56
N ILE A 418 18.35 -5.90 -34.99
CA ILE A 418 17.75 -6.51 -36.20
C ILE A 418 18.20 -5.82 -37.51
N GLN A 419 19.01 -4.78 -37.43
CA GLN A 419 19.49 -4.05 -38.61
C GLN A 419 20.63 -4.80 -39.29
N ALA A 420 20.71 -4.66 -40.62
CA ALA A 420 21.79 -5.25 -41.39
C ALA A 420 23.15 -4.68 -40.96
N GLY A 421 24.09 -5.57 -40.62
CA GLY A 421 25.44 -5.19 -40.21
C GLY A 421 25.56 -4.78 -38.73
N PHE A 422 24.55 -5.03 -37.90
CA PHE A 422 24.71 -4.94 -36.44
C PHE A 422 25.82 -5.89 -35.98
N ASP A 423 26.75 -5.37 -35.18
CA ASP A 423 27.90 -6.11 -34.66
C ASP A 423 27.67 -6.46 -33.18
N ASP A 424 27.54 -7.76 -32.90
CA ASP A 424 27.36 -8.34 -31.56
C ASP A 424 28.65 -9.03 -31.05
N SER A 425 29.81 -8.74 -31.65
CA SER A 425 31.08 -9.35 -31.26
C SER A 425 31.42 -9.14 -29.78
N GLU A 426 31.06 -7.97 -29.23
CA GLU A 426 31.24 -7.60 -27.81
C GLU A 426 30.20 -8.23 -26.86
N TRP A 427 29.17 -8.91 -27.38
CA TRP A 427 28.17 -9.58 -26.54
C TRP A 427 28.72 -10.87 -25.95
N ILE A 428 28.13 -11.29 -24.82
CA ILE A 428 28.50 -12.55 -24.18
C ILE A 428 28.16 -13.71 -25.11
N THR A 429 29.16 -14.53 -25.45
CA THR A 429 28.94 -15.79 -26.16
C THR A 429 28.34 -16.83 -25.21
N ALA A 430 27.14 -17.30 -25.54
CA ALA A 430 26.47 -18.37 -24.82
C ALA A 430 27.08 -19.72 -25.21
N ASN A 431 28.03 -20.20 -24.41
CA ASN A 431 28.81 -21.41 -24.68
C ASN A 431 28.62 -22.53 -23.65
N LYS A 432 27.77 -22.33 -22.63
CA LYS A 432 27.48 -23.35 -21.61
C LYS A 432 26.62 -24.45 -22.22
N THR A 433 27.02 -25.70 -22.10
CA THR A 433 26.26 -26.87 -22.61
C THR A 433 25.45 -27.59 -21.53
N SER A 434 25.48 -27.10 -20.30
CA SER A 434 24.77 -27.67 -19.15
C SER A 434 24.57 -26.61 -18.07
N THR A 435 23.57 -26.80 -17.20
CA THR A 435 23.31 -25.95 -16.02
C THR A 435 23.11 -26.81 -14.78
N ALA A 436 23.50 -26.27 -13.61
CA ALA A 436 23.24 -26.86 -12.31
C ALA A 436 21.82 -26.57 -11.78
N ARG A 437 21.03 -25.72 -12.48
CA ARG A 437 19.64 -25.44 -12.11
C ARG A 437 18.77 -26.70 -12.22
N PRO A 438 17.74 -26.86 -11.39
CA PRO A 438 16.84 -28.01 -11.48
C PRO A 438 16.05 -28.03 -12.81
N TYR A 439 15.80 -26.86 -13.40
CA TYR A 439 15.07 -26.70 -14.66
C TYR A 439 16.00 -26.83 -15.87
N GLN A 440 16.12 -28.04 -16.41
CA GLN A 440 16.98 -28.32 -17.57
C GLN A 440 16.39 -27.77 -18.89
N PRO A 441 17.25 -27.38 -19.86
CA PRO A 441 16.80 -26.96 -21.18
C PRO A 441 15.96 -28.04 -21.87
N PHE A 442 14.98 -27.63 -22.66
CA PHE A 442 14.13 -28.54 -23.42
C PHE A 442 14.80 -29.06 -24.69
N ALA A 443 15.60 -28.22 -25.34
CA ALA A 443 16.29 -28.52 -26.59
C ALA A 443 17.44 -27.53 -26.80
N GLY A 444 18.26 -27.77 -27.84
CA GLY A 444 19.40 -26.94 -28.18
C GLY A 444 20.70 -27.36 -27.50
N LYS A 445 21.83 -26.92 -28.08
CA LYS A 445 23.18 -27.27 -27.62
C LYS A 445 23.68 -26.42 -26.46
N TYR A 446 23.32 -25.13 -26.45
CA TYR A 446 23.79 -24.16 -25.47
C TYR A 446 22.65 -23.70 -24.58
N VAL A 447 22.94 -23.46 -23.30
CA VAL A 447 22.00 -22.90 -22.34
C VAL A 447 21.83 -21.41 -22.64
N LEU A 448 20.58 -20.94 -22.77
CA LEU A 448 20.22 -19.54 -23.07
C LEU A 448 19.43 -18.87 -21.93
N TYR A 449 19.71 -19.29 -20.69
CA TYR A 449 19.11 -18.70 -19.50
C TYR A 449 19.86 -17.42 -19.14
N ALA A 450 19.16 -16.30 -19.03
CA ALA A 450 19.75 -14.98 -18.76
C ALA A 450 20.67 -15.02 -17.52
N ASP A 451 20.20 -15.62 -16.43
CA ASP A 451 20.95 -15.71 -15.18
C ASP A 451 22.24 -16.53 -15.27
N GLU A 452 22.34 -17.48 -16.21
CA GLU A 452 23.58 -18.23 -16.42
C GLU A 452 24.70 -17.34 -16.96
N TYR A 453 24.38 -16.12 -17.40
CA TYR A 453 25.32 -15.15 -17.93
C TYR A 453 25.33 -13.83 -17.13
N GLY A 454 24.80 -13.84 -15.90
CA GLY A 454 24.84 -12.69 -14.99
C GLY A 454 23.79 -11.61 -15.28
N PHE A 455 22.70 -11.97 -15.96
CA PHE A 455 21.57 -11.08 -16.24
C PHE A 455 20.32 -11.58 -15.49
N HIS A 456 19.85 -10.82 -14.51
CA HIS A 456 18.83 -11.31 -13.55
C HIS A 456 17.47 -10.63 -13.68
N GLN A 457 17.42 -9.42 -14.25
CA GLN A 457 16.19 -8.64 -14.39
C GLN A 457 16.22 -7.76 -15.64
N GLY A 458 15.04 -7.31 -16.04
CA GLY A 458 14.87 -6.47 -17.21
C GLY A 458 14.97 -7.23 -18.52
N ASN A 459 14.79 -6.51 -19.64
CA ASN A 459 14.75 -7.14 -20.97
C ASN A 459 16.06 -7.86 -21.28
N THR A 460 15.99 -9.02 -21.94
CA THR A 460 17.16 -9.79 -22.39
C THR A 460 17.02 -10.11 -23.87
N ILE A 461 18.14 -10.09 -24.59
CA ILE A 461 18.19 -10.38 -26.02
C ILE A 461 19.15 -11.55 -26.26
N ALA A 462 18.71 -12.55 -27.01
CA ALA A 462 19.53 -13.65 -27.50
C ALA A 462 19.59 -13.63 -29.03
N ARG A 463 20.77 -13.90 -29.60
CA ARG A 463 21.01 -13.89 -31.05
C ARG A 463 21.69 -15.17 -31.48
N GLY A 464 21.01 -15.97 -32.29
CA GLY A 464 21.51 -17.26 -32.78
C GLY A 464 21.96 -17.16 -34.23
N HIS A 465 23.24 -17.38 -34.48
CA HIS A 465 23.83 -17.34 -35.82
C HIS A 465 23.78 -18.70 -36.47
N PHE A 466 23.49 -18.73 -37.77
CA PHE A 466 23.50 -19.95 -38.56
C PHE A 466 23.78 -19.64 -40.04
N THR A 467 24.19 -20.68 -40.77
CA THR A 467 24.35 -20.63 -42.22
C THR A 467 23.54 -21.75 -42.86
N GLY A 468 23.08 -21.53 -44.09
CA GLY A 468 22.34 -22.55 -44.85
C GLY A 468 20.88 -22.19 -45.07
N ASN A 469 20.13 -23.14 -45.63
CA ASN A 469 18.76 -22.93 -46.11
C ASN A 469 17.73 -23.48 -45.13
N ALA A 470 17.74 -22.95 -43.90
CA ALA A 470 16.75 -23.29 -42.88
C ALA A 470 15.33 -22.89 -43.31
N THR A 471 14.33 -23.63 -42.86
CA THR A 471 12.90 -23.39 -43.19
C THR A 471 12.11 -22.78 -42.04
N GLY A 472 12.72 -22.66 -40.86
CA GLY A 472 12.07 -22.08 -39.67
C GLY A 472 12.86 -22.32 -38.39
N VAL A 473 12.28 -21.95 -37.26
CA VAL A 473 12.79 -22.18 -35.92
C VAL A 473 11.65 -22.52 -34.96
N GLN A 474 11.85 -23.51 -34.11
CA GLN A 474 11.02 -23.77 -32.92
C GLN A 474 11.65 -23.10 -31.71
N LEU A 475 10.85 -22.38 -30.94
CA LEU A 475 11.30 -21.68 -29.73
C LEU A 475 10.38 -22.03 -28.56
N SER A 476 11.00 -22.39 -27.43
CA SER A 476 10.37 -22.43 -26.11
C SER A 476 10.94 -21.28 -25.29
N VAL A 477 10.15 -20.26 -24.95
CA VAL A 477 10.60 -19.04 -24.26
C VAL A 477 9.88 -18.89 -22.94
N GLN A 478 10.64 -18.71 -21.84
CA GLN A 478 10.11 -18.60 -20.48
C GLN A 478 10.50 -17.24 -19.88
N GLY A 479 9.54 -16.52 -19.32
CA GLY A 479 9.77 -15.17 -18.80
C GLY A 479 9.07 -14.84 -17.48
N GLY A 480 8.36 -15.79 -16.88
CA GLY A 480 7.44 -15.55 -15.76
C GLY A 480 6.03 -15.21 -16.24
N PHE A 481 5.06 -15.16 -15.34
CA PHE A 481 3.68 -14.77 -15.70
C PHE A 481 3.63 -13.35 -16.30
N ASN A 482 2.76 -13.14 -17.28
CA ASN A 482 2.65 -11.88 -18.04
C ASN A 482 3.91 -11.43 -18.82
N PHE A 483 4.91 -12.29 -19.01
CA PHE A 483 6.06 -11.98 -19.86
C PHE A 483 5.67 -11.76 -21.33
N GLY A 484 6.56 -11.17 -22.11
CA GLY A 484 6.41 -11.06 -23.57
C GLY A 484 7.70 -11.44 -24.28
N TYR A 485 7.60 -11.94 -25.51
CA TYR A 485 8.76 -12.09 -26.37
C TYR A 485 8.40 -11.85 -27.84
N SER A 486 9.41 -11.46 -28.62
CA SER A 486 9.32 -11.28 -30.06
C SER A 486 10.56 -11.86 -30.74
N ALA A 487 10.38 -12.39 -31.95
CA ALA A 487 11.46 -13.00 -32.72
C ALA A 487 11.58 -12.38 -34.13
N TRP A 488 12.82 -12.27 -34.59
CA TRP A 488 13.17 -11.83 -35.94
C TRP A 488 14.17 -12.78 -36.59
N LEU A 489 14.06 -12.99 -37.89
CA LEU A 489 15.12 -13.52 -38.74
C LEU A 489 15.75 -12.34 -39.48
N ASN A 490 17.03 -12.06 -39.23
CA ASN A 490 17.68 -10.85 -39.75
C ASN A 490 16.83 -9.62 -39.39
N SER A 491 16.37 -8.87 -40.38
CA SER A 491 15.49 -7.71 -40.21
C SER A 491 14.00 -8.01 -40.33
N LYS A 492 13.60 -9.29 -40.32
CA LYS A 492 12.25 -9.74 -40.68
C LYS A 492 11.54 -10.27 -39.46
N PHE A 493 10.42 -9.64 -39.13
CA PHE A 493 9.62 -10.02 -37.97
C PHE A 493 8.96 -11.38 -38.22
N LEU A 494 9.21 -12.32 -37.32
CA LEU A 494 8.63 -13.66 -37.35
C LEU A 494 7.30 -13.70 -36.59
N GLY A 495 7.28 -13.08 -35.41
CA GLY A 495 6.12 -13.09 -34.54
C GLY A 495 6.44 -12.69 -33.11
N SER A 496 5.39 -12.57 -32.30
CA SER A 496 5.47 -12.36 -30.86
C SER A 496 4.54 -13.33 -30.14
N SER A 497 4.87 -13.66 -28.91
CA SER A 497 4.00 -14.39 -28.01
C SER A 497 4.22 -13.90 -26.58
N GLN A 498 3.32 -14.24 -25.67
CA GLN A 498 3.31 -13.69 -24.32
C GLN A 498 2.64 -14.65 -23.34
N GLY A 499 3.03 -14.52 -22.08
CA GLY A 499 2.37 -15.18 -20.96
C GLY A 499 1.03 -14.54 -20.60
N THR A 500 0.40 -15.12 -19.59
CA THR A 500 -0.85 -14.63 -18.99
C THR A 500 -0.70 -14.54 -17.47
N ASN A 501 -1.65 -13.89 -16.81
CA ASN A 501 -1.70 -13.83 -15.35
C ASN A 501 -1.81 -15.23 -14.74
N GLN A 502 -1.10 -15.51 -13.64
CA GLN A 502 -1.13 -16.78 -12.89
C GLN A 502 -2.56 -17.31 -12.63
N TYR A 503 -3.50 -16.41 -12.34
CA TYR A 503 -4.88 -16.71 -11.97
C TYR A 503 -5.86 -16.59 -13.15
N SER A 504 -5.37 -16.63 -14.38
CA SER A 504 -6.20 -16.65 -15.58
C SER A 504 -7.09 -17.90 -15.60
N ALA A 505 -8.32 -17.79 -16.14
CA ALA A 505 -9.32 -18.86 -16.11
C ALA A 505 -8.86 -20.19 -16.74
N ASP A 506 -7.99 -20.11 -17.74
CA ASP A 506 -7.44 -21.26 -18.47
C ASP A 506 -6.10 -21.76 -17.87
N GLY A 507 -5.72 -21.26 -16.69
CA GLY A 507 -4.40 -21.46 -16.09
C GLY A 507 -3.39 -20.44 -16.58
N GLY A 508 -2.63 -19.84 -15.67
CA GLY A 508 -1.58 -18.89 -16.03
C GLY A 508 -0.49 -19.53 -16.90
N GLN A 509 0.09 -18.73 -17.80
CA GLN A 509 1.19 -19.14 -18.67
C GLN A 509 2.43 -18.27 -18.42
N ASP A 510 3.54 -18.92 -18.08
CA ASP A 510 4.86 -18.31 -17.89
C ASP A 510 5.87 -18.70 -19.00
N LEU A 511 5.46 -19.61 -19.89
CA LEU A 511 6.21 -20.20 -20.99
C LEU A 511 5.36 -20.17 -22.27
N ALA A 512 5.99 -19.83 -23.40
CA ALA A 512 5.41 -19.93 -24.74
C ALA A 512 6.23 -20.90 -25.61
N ASN A 513 5.53 -21.69 -26.44
CA ASN A 513 6.15 -22.61 -27.40
C ASN A 513 5.60 -22.28 -28.79
N ASP A 514 6.45 -21.80 -29.69
CA ASP A 514 6.04 -21.36 -31.02
C ASP A 514 6.98 -21.89 -32.10
N THR A 515 6.42 -22.11 -33.29
CA THR A 515 7.16 -22.48 -34.50
C THR A 515 7.02 -21.37 -35.52
N TRP A 516 8.15 -20.76 -35.89
CA TRP A 516 8.20 -19.68 -36.86
C TRP A 516 8.82 -20.17 -38.17
N THR A 517 8.12 -20.01 -39.28
CA THR A 517 8.63 -20.41 -40.61
C THR A 517 9.41 -19.27 -41.26
N PHE A 518 10.43 -19.61 -42.06
CA PHE A 518 11.23 -18.65 -42.80
C PHE A 518 10.79 -18.59 -44.27
N ASP A 519 10.71 -17.39 -44.83
CA ASP A 519 10.67 -17.20 -46.28
C ASP A 519 12.11 -17.35 -46.82
N PRO A 520 12.37 -18.22 -47.82
CA PRO A 520 13.68 -18.32 -48.44
C PRO A 520 14.23 -16.97 -48.97
N ALA A 521 13.37 -16.00 -49.29
CA ALA A 521 13.77 -14.67 -49.73
C ALA A 521 14.34 -13.78 -48.59
N ASP A 522 14.10 -14.15 -47.33
CA ASP A 522 14.55 -13.43 -46.14
C ASP A 522 15.90 -13.96 -45.61
N LEU A 523 16.42 -15.04 -46.19
CA LEU A 523 17.72 -15.62 -45.87
C LEU A 523 18.85 -14.93 -46.66
N ASN A 524 19.95 -14.68 -45.96
CA ASN A 524 21.22 -14.31 -46.55
C ASN A 524 21.95 -15.57 -47.06
N ALA A 525 22.76 -15.42 -48.11
CA ALA A 525 23.61 -16.50 -48.61
C ALA A 525 24.72 -16.91 -47.61
N GLY A 526 25.05 -16.04 -46.66
CA GLY A 526 26.04 -16.27 -45.62
C GLY A 526 25.39 -16.42 -44.25
N ASP A 527 25.85 -15.58 -43.31
CA ASP A 527 25.35 -15.59 -41.95
C ASP A 527 23.90 -15.07 -41.86
N ASN A 528 23.09 -15.78 -41.09
CA ASN A 528 21.72 -15.45 -40.75
C ASN A 528 21.58 -15.45 -39.24
N VAL A 529 20.76 -14.54 -38.72
CA VAL A 529 20.61 -14.37 -37.27
C VAL A 529 19.15 -14.44 -36.85
N VAL A 530 18.84 -15.34 -35.93
CA VAL A 530 17.57 -15.30 -35.19
C VAL A 530 17.77 -14.43 -33.95
N THR A 531 17.07 -13.30 -33.86
CA THR A 531 17.07 -12.43 -32.68
C THR A 531 15.80 -12.68 -31.87
N VAL A 532 15.94 -13.01 -30.59
CA VAL A 532 14.85 -13.20 -29.63
C VAL A 532 14.96 -12.16 -28.53
N VAL A 533 13.97 -11.29 -28.42
CA VAL A 533 13.87 -10.31 -27.33
C VAL A 533 12.84 -10.80 -26.32
N VAL A 534 13.20 -10.83 -25.04
CA VAL A 534 12.35 -11.27 -23.94
C VAL A 534 12.15 -10.14 -22.95
N ASP A 535 10.90 -9.92 -22.53
CA ASP A 535 10.48 -9.11 -21.40
C ASP A 535 10.15 -10.02 -20.20
N PRO A 536 11.10 -10.34 -19.32
CA PRO A 536 10.81 -11.08 -18.10
C PRO A 536 10.18 -10.17 -17.05
N THR A 537 9.29 -10.73 -16.23
CA THR A 537 8.48 -9.99 -15.23
C THR A 537 8.96 -10.16 -13.79
N GLY A 538 10.20 -10.58 -13.58
CA GLY A 538 10.76 -10.84 -12.26
C GLY A 538 11.42 -12.21 -12.16
N LEU A 539 11.81 -12.60 -10.95
CA LEU A 539 12.09 -13.98 -10.56
C LEU A 539 11.05 -14.39 -9.50
N GLU A 540 10.64 -15.65 -9.49
CA GLU A 540 9.65 -16.17 -8.55
C GLU A 540 10.16 -16.10 -7.10
N GLU A 541 9.25 -15.95 -6.15
CA GLU A 541 9.50 -16.31 -4.76
C GLU A 541 9.83 -17.80 -4.58
N ASP A 542 10.19 -18.20 -3.35
CA ASP A 542 10.50 -19.59 -2.98
C ASP A 542 9.81 -19.99 -1.66
N TYR A 543 8.51 -19.69 -1.54
CA TYR A 543 7.74 -19.92 -0.31
C TYR A 543 7.77 -21.39 0.15
N ASN A 544 7.79 -22.33 -0.79
CA ASN A 544 7.79 -23.77 -0.50
C ASN A 544 9.21 -24.37 -0.39
N GLY A 545 10.27 -23.58 -0.62
CA GLY A 545 11.65 -24.06 -0.64
C GLY A 545 11.89 -25.12 -1.74
N ASP A 546 11.16 -25.03 -2.86
CA ASP A 546 11.20 -25.95 -3.99
C ASP A 546 12.01 -25.40 -5.17
N ASP A 547 12.86 -24.40 -4.89
CA ASP A 547 13.78 -23.77 -5.84
C ASP A 547 13.05 -23.03 -6.98
N THR A 548 11.80 -22.58 -6.79
CA THR A 548 11.01 -21.89 -7.83
C THR A 548 11.67 -20.60 -8.31
N PHE A 549 12.39 -19.89 -7.44
CA PHE A 549 13.20 -18.72 -7.81
C PHE A 549 14.30 -19.02 -8.84
N LYS A 550 14.65 -20.30 -9.04
CA LYS A 550 15.60 -20.75 -10.08
C LYS A 550 14.94 -21.01 -11.43
N THR A 551 13.64 -20.76 -11.57
CA THR A 551 12.93 -20.87 -12.85
C THR A 551 13.63 -20.00 -13.90
N PRO A 552 13.98 -20.54 -15.08
CA PRO A 552 14.78 -19.80 -16.05
C PRO A 552 14.05 -18.57 -16.62
N ARG A 553 14.84 -17.56 -17.01
CA ARG A 553 14.41 -16.48 -17.91
C ARG A 553 15.16 -16.57 -19.23
N GLY A 554 14.45 -16.43 -20.35
CA GLY A 554 15.04 -16.50 -21.69
C GLY A 554 14.55 -17.70 -22.51
N VAL A 555 15.39 -18.19 -23.41
CA VAL A 555 15.05 -19.29 -24.31
C VAL A 555 15.33 -20.62 -23.61
N ARG A 556 14.28 -21.39 -23.34
CA ARG A 556 14.32 -22.68 -22.66
C ARG A 556 14.61 -23.85 -23.59
N GLY A 557 14.33 -23.70 -24.87
CA GLY A 557 14.68 -24.66 -25.90
C GLY A 557 14.57 -24.03 -27.28
N TYR A 558 15.40 -24.50 -28.22
CA TYR A 558 15.38 -24.05 -29.60
C TYR A 558 15.79 -25.18 -30.55
N GLU A 559 15.23 -25.15 -31.75
CA GLU A 559 15.59 -26.05 -32.85
C GLU A 559 15.39 -25.32 -34.18
N ILE A 560 16.43 -25.27 -35.01
CA ILE A 560 16.29 -24.76 -36.38
C ILE A 560 15.74 -25.88 -37.28
N LEU A 561 14.84 -25.53 -38.19
CA LEU A 561 14.18 -26.49 -39.07
C LEU A 561 14.90 -26.59 -40.42
N GLY A 562 15.02 -27.80 -40.94
CA GLY A 562 15.75 -28.11 -42.18
C GLY A 562 17.17 -28.61 -41.93
N ASP A 563 18.00 -28.64 -42.97
CA ASP A 563 19.37 -29.15 -42.91
C ASP A 563 20.36 -28.05 -42.49
N SER A 564 20.17 -27.46 -41.31
CA SER A 564 21.03 -26.41 -40.73
C SER A 564 21.10 -26.56 -39.21
N ASP A 565 22.06 -25.90 -38.57
CA ASP A 565 22.18 -25.80 -37.10
C ASP A 565 22.77 -24.44 -36.72
N PHE A 566 22.52 -24.01 -35.48
CA PHE A 566 23.12 -22.78 -34.95
C PHE A 566 24.63 -22.99 -34.70
N THR A 567 25.44 -22.07 -35.22
CA THR A 567 26.90 -22.07 -35.05
C THR A 567 27.30 -21.50 -33.70
N GLU A 568 26.65 -20.41 -33.30
CA GLU A 568 26.85 -19.75 -32.01
C GLU A 568 25.59 -19.00 -31.54
N TRP A 569 25.56 -18.68 -30.25
CA TRP A 569 24.59 -17.79 -29.65
C TRP A 569 25.28 -16.67 -28.89
N LYS A 570 24.76 -15.46 -29.02
CA LYS A 570 25.10 -14.29 -28.21
C LYS A 570 23.94 -13.95 -27.29
N ILE A 571 24.23 -13.45 -26.10
CA ILE A 571 23.22 -13.02 -25.12
C ILE A 571 23.62 -11.70 -24.48
N GLN A 572 22.64 -10.83 -24.26
CA GLN A 572 22.81 -9.53 -23.65
C GLN A 572 21.62 -9.17 -22.78
N GLY A 573 21.88 -8.89 -21.51
CA GLY A 573 20.97 -8.20 -20.59
C GLY A 573 21.49 -6.78 -20.29
N ASN A 574 21.36 -6.33 -19.05
CA ASN A 574 21.84 -5.02 -18.62
C ASN A 574 23.35 -4.83 -18.87
N LEU A 575 23.78 -3.58 -19.03
CA LEU A 575 25.19 -3.28 -19.27
C LEU A 575 26.05 -3.75 -18.09
N GLY A 576 27.03 -4.61 -18.37
CA GLY A 576 27.95 -5.16 -17.38
C GLY A 576 27.42 -6.34 -16.55
N GLY A 577 26.14 -6.72 -16.69
CA GLY A 577 25.53 -7.79 -15.90
C GLY A 577 25.67 -7.53 -14.39
N GLU A 578 26.18 -8.51 -13.66
CA GLU A 578 26.54 -8.39 -12.22
C GLU A 578 27.55 -7.27 -11.91
N ASN A 579 28.33 -6.83 -12.90
CA ASN A 579 29.28 -5.71 -12.79
C ASN A 579 28.67 -4.35 -13.20
N PHE A 580 27.35 -4.21 -13.14
CA PHE A 580 26.60 -3.00 -13.50
C PHE A 580 27.22 -1.69 -12.96
N PRO A 581 27.24 -0.61 -13.75
CA PRO A 581 27.90 0.65 -13.37
C PRO A 581 27.11 1.52 -12.36
N ASP A 582 25.78 1.53 -12.41
CA ASP A 582 24.96 2.39 -11.55
C ASP A 582 24.78 1.80 -10.15
N LYS A 583 25.70 2.14 -9.24
CA LYS A 583 25.66 1.67 -7.84
C LYS A 583 24.63 2.40 -6.97
N VAL A 584 24.05 3.51 -7.43
CA VAL A 584 23.07 4.29 -6.66
C VAL A 584 21.66 3.77 -6.91
N ARG A 585 21.30 3.52 -8.17
CA ARG A 585 19.98 2.97 -8.53
C ARG A 585 19.93 1.45 -8.38
N GLY A 586 21.08 0.80 -8.25
CA GLY A 586 21.19 -0.60 -7.88
C GLY A 586 21.13 -1.58 -9.07
N PRO A 587 21.28 -2.89 -8.80
CA PRO A 587 21.50 -3.91 -9.83
C PRO A 587 20.31 -4.16 -10.74
N LEU A 588 19.10 -3.79 -10.32
CA LEU A 588 17.86 -4.20 -10.98
C LEU A 588 17.26 -3.08 -11.84
N ASN A 589 17.71 -1.82 -11.67
CA ASN A 589 17.08 -0.67 -12.31
C ASN A 589 17.09 -0.75 -13.84
N GLU A 590 18.18 -1.22 -14.43
CA GLU A 590 18.38 -1.29 -15.87
C GLU A 590 18.10 -2.70 -16.41
N GLY A 591 17.38 -2.77 -17.52
CA GLY A 591 17.33 -3.95 -18.38
C GLY A 591 18.34 -3.90 -19.52
N GLY A 592 18.18 -4.82 -20.47
CA GLY A 592 19.06 -4.98 -21.62
C GLY A 592 18.56 -4.38 -22.92
N LEU A 593 17.60 -3.45 -22.94
CA LEU A 593 17.28 -2.73 -24.19
C LEU A 593 18.44 -1.83 -24.61
N PHE A 594 18.62 -1.60 -25.91
CA PHE A 594 19.75 -0.81 -26.42
C PHE A 594 19.88 0.57 -25.74
N VAL A 595 18.76 1.29 -25.57
CA VAL A 595 18.75 2.61 -24.93
C VAL A 595 19.08 2.59 -23.44
N GLU A 596 18.82 1.47 -22.75
CA GLU A 596 19.23 1.28 -21.35
C GLU A 596 20.75 1.05 -21.29
N ARG A 597 21.28 0.21 -22.19
CA ARG A 597 22.73 -0.06 -22.26
C ARG A 597 23.53 1.17 -22.66
N GLU A 598 23.00 1.99 -23.58
CA GLU A 598 23.58 3.29 -23.95
C GLU A 598 23.53 4.30 -22.78
N GLY A 599 22.60 4.13 -21.83
CA GLY A 599 22.41 5.06 -20.70
C GLY A 599 21.48 6.23 -21.02
N ALA A 600 20.61 6.12 -22.02
CA ALA A 600 19.74 7.19 -22.46
C ALA A 600 18.62 7.54 -21.45
N HIS A 601 18.38 6.66 -20.47
CA HIS A 601 17.50 6.93 -19.32
C HIS A 601 18.12 7.90 -18.33
N LEU A 602 19.44 8.06 -18.32
CA LEU A 602 20.17 8.83 -17.31
C LEU A 602 20.03 10.36 -17.51
N PRO A 603 19.95 11.14 -16.42
CA PRO A 603 20.00 12.59 -16.47
C PRO A 603 21.18 13.13 -17.27
N GLY A 604 20.95 14.13 -18.11
CA GLY A 604 21.99 14.78 -18.92
C GLY A 604 22.40 14.04 -20.20
N PHE A 605 21.74 12.93 -20.57
CA PHE A 605 21.94 12.29 -21.87
C PHE A 605 21.59 13.26 -23.02
N SER A 606 22.41 13.29 -24.08
CA SER A 606 22.19 14.18 -25.22
C SER A 606 21.42 13.48 -26.34
N THR A 607 20.27 14.04 -26.74
CA THR A 607 19.47 13.55 -27.88
C THR A 607 19.84 14.24 -29.20
N THR A 608 20.96 14.95 -29.26
CA THR A 608 21.47 15.59 -30.50
C THR A 608 22.45 14.71 -31.28
N THR A 609 22.69 13.49 -30.80
CA THR A 609 23.50 12.48 -31.50
C THR A 609 22.78 11.97 -32.75
N SER A 610 23.51 11.41 -33.70
CA SER A 610 22.94 10.93 -34.98
C SER A 610 21.96 9.77 -34.83
N SER A 611 21.95 9.06 -33.70
CA SER A 611 21.00 7.98 -33.39
C SER A 611 19.62 8.49 -32.97
N TRP A 612 19.50 9.75 -32.58
CA TRP A 612 18.25 10.34 -32.09
C TRP A 612 17.65 11.34 -33.08
N ASN A 613 16.37 11.17 -33.37
CA ASN A 613 15.60 12.07 -34.22
C ASN A 613 14.71 12.99 -33.35
N GLN A 614 14.61 14.27 -33.72
CA GLN A 614 13.84 15.30 -33.02
C GLN A 614 12.70 15.87 -33.87
N SER A 615 12.26 15.16 -34.91
CA SER A 615 11.13 15.57 -35.73
C SER A 615 9.84 15.62 -34.92
N SER A 616 8.86 16.40 -35.38
CA SER A 616 7.53 16.43 -34.76
C SER A 616 6.78 15.10 -34.86
N SER A 617 7.28 14.13 -35.64
CA SER A 617 6.72 12.78 -35.72
C SER A 617 7.28 11.82 -34.67
N CYS A 618 8.39 12.17 -34.01
CA CYS A 618 9.00 11.36 -32.94
C CYS A 618 8.21 11.49 -31.64
N THR A 619 7.07 10.82 -31.52
CA THR A 619 6.25 10.90 -30.30
C THR A 619 5.48 9.60 -30.07
N PRO A 620 5.30 9.15 -28.80
CA PRO A 620 4.61 7.90 -28.49
C PRO A 620 3.16 7.87 -28.99
N TYR A 621 2.51 9.02 -29.21
CA TYR A 621 1.13 9.11 -29.73
C TYR A 621 1.03 8.80 -31.24
N ILE A 622 2.14 8.96 -31.98
CA ILE A 622 2.24 8.49 -33.37
C ILE A 622 2.70 7.03 -33.36
N GLY A 623 3.65 6.71 -32.48
CA GLY A 623 4.13 5.35 -32.27
C GLY A 623 4.98 4.85 -33.44
N ILE A 624 4.92 3.54 -33.67
CA ILE A 624 5.62 2.84 -34.76
C ILE A 624 4.63 2.06 -35.61
N SER A 625 4.96 1.82 -36.87
CA SER A 625 4.08 1.18 -37.86
C SER A 625 4.44 -0.28 -38.16
N SER A 626 5.33 -0.87 -37.37
CA SER A 626 5.72 -2.28 -37.44
C SER A 626 6.15 -2.79 -36.07
N ALA A 627 6.20 -4.10 -35.90
CA ALA A 627 6.81 -4.71 -34.71
C ALA A 627 8.25 -4.21 -34.52
N GLY A 628 8.64 -3.96 -33.27
CA GLY A 628 9.93 -3.40 -32.92
C GLY A 628 9.89 -2.62 -31.62
N ILE A 629 11.01 -1.99 -31.26
CA ILE A 629 11.15 -1.23 -30.01
C ILE A 629 11.69 0.16 -30.33
N GLN A 630 10.91 1.18 -29.99
CA GLN A 630 11.33 2.58 -30.11
C GLN A 630 11.33 3.24 -28.75
N ALA A 631 12.34 4.05 -28.49
CA ALA A 631 12.42 4.87 -27.29
C ALA A 631 12.02 6.31 -27.61
N TYR A 632 11.32 6.94 -26.68
CA TYR A 632 10.94 8.34 -26.72
C TYR A 632 11.47 9.02 -25.46
N ARG A 633 12.17 10.14 -25.63
CA ARG A 633 12.69 10.95 -24.53
C ARG A 633 12.17 12.38 -24.60
N THR A 634 11.78 12.93 -23.46
CA THR A 634 11.38 14.34 -23.35
C THR A 634 11.79 14.92 -22.00
N THR A 635 11.68 16.24 -21.89
CA THR A 635 11.91 17.02 -20.68
C THR A 635 10.66 17.82 -20.37
N PHE A 636 10.33 17.97 -19.09
CA PHE A 636 9.27 18.86 -18.63
C PHE A 636 9.64 19.49 -17.30
N SER A 637 9.11 20.68 -17.01
CA SER A 637 9.37 21.39 -15.77
C SER A 637 8.12 21.43 -14.90
N LEU A 638 8.31 21.24 -13.60
CA LEU A 638 7.29 21.41 -12.58
C LEU A 638 7.62 22.60 -11.68
N ASN A 639 6.59 23.21 -11.14
CA ASN A 639 6.71 24.29 -10.15
C ASN A 639 5.53 24.20 -9.18
N LEU A 640 5.50 23.14 -8.38
CA LEU A 640 4.46 22.93 -7.39
C LEU A 640 4.60 23.95 -6.23
N PRO A 641 3.49 24.54 -5.76
CA PRO A 641 3.51 25.47 -4.63
C PRO A 641 4.09 24.86 -3.35
N ASP A 642 4.64 25.70 -2.47
CA ASP A 642 4.94 25.29 -1.09
C ASP A 642 3.67 25.09 -0.27
N GLY A 643 3.78 24.28 0.79
CA GLY A 643 2.68 24.05 1.74
C GLY A 643 1.53 23.20 1.19
N ILE A 644 1.76 22.52 0.07
CA ILE A 644 0.85 21.49 -0.46
C ILE A 644 1.57 20.15 -0.55
N ASP A 645 0.81 19.06 -0.40
CA ASP A 645 1.19 17.73 -0.86
C ASP A 645 0.22 17.36 -2.00
N SER A 646 0.73 17.36 -3.23
CA SER A 646 -0.02 17.00 -4.42
C SER A 646 0.76 15.94 -5.18
N PRO A 647 0.53 14.65 -4.86
CA PRO A 647 1.23 13.57 -5.53
C PRO A 647 0.94 13.60 -7.04
N VAL A 648 2.01 13.48 -7.83
CA VAL A 648 1.95 13.45 -9.29
C VAL A 648 2.11 12.01 -9.75
N ALA A 649 1.35 11.62 -10.77
CA ALA A 649 1.45 10.32 -11.40
C ALA A 649 1.52 10.47 -12.92
N LEU A 650 2.08 9.46 -13.58
CA LEU A 650 1.97 9.28 -15.02
C LEU A 650 0.75 8.40 -15.30
N GLN A 651 -0.20 8.92 -16.07
CA GLN A 651 -1.39 8.19 -16.51
C GLN A 651 -1.24 7.76 -17.97
N ILE A 652 -1.58 6.50 -18.25
CA ILE A 652 -1.51 5.90 -19.58
C ILE A 652 -2.90 5.37 -19.93
N GLU A 653 -3.46 5.80 -21.05
CA GLU A 653 -4.72 5.23 -21.54
C GLU A 653 -4.46 3.84 -22.14
N ARG A 654 -5.05 2.81 -21.51
CA ARG A 654 -4.87 1.42 -21.94
C ARG A 654 -5.69 1.09 -23.18
N THR A 655 -5.04 0.48 -24.16
CA THR A 655 -5.68 -0.06 -25.38
C THR A 655 -5.47 -1.58 -25.48
N PRO A 656 -6.34 -2.41 -24.86
CA PRO A 656 -6.16 -3.87 -24.83
C PRO A 656 -6.12 -4.57 -26.19
N THR A 657 -6.59 -3.90 -27.24
CA THR A 657 -6.63 -4.43 -28.61
C THR A 657 -5.35 -4.19 -29.41
N SER A 658 -4.39 -3.44 -28.89
CA SER A 658 -3.05 -3.25 -29.50
C SER A 658 -2.02 -3.72 -28.49
N SER A 659 -1.25 -4.75 -28.83
CA SER A 659 -0.28 -5.37 -27.92
C SER A 659 1.04 -4.61 -27.95
N TYR A 660 1.33 -3.90 -26.87
CA TYR A 660 2.61 -3.25 -26.66
C TYR A 660 2.99 -3.18 -25.19
N ARG A 661 4.28 -3.00 -24.98
CA ARG A 661 4.92 -2.94 -23.66
C ARG A 661 5.79 -1.71 -23.56
N SER A 662 5.91 -1.19 -22.35
CA SER A 662 6.71 0.00 -22.09
C SER A 662 7.48 -0.12 -20.79
N VAL A 663 8.71 0.39 -20.83
CA VAL A 663 9.54 0.68 -19.66
C VAL A 663 9.60 2.20 -19.51
N ILE A 664 9.39 2.68 -18.29
CA ILE A 664 9.21 4.09 -17.98
C ILE A 664 10.29 4.52 -17.00
N TYR A 665 11.09 5.51 -17.39
CA TYR A 665 12.12 6.10 -16.53
C TYR A 665 11.83 7.56 -16.27
N ILE A 666 11.98 7.97 -15.02
CA ILE A 666 11.95 9.36 -14.59
C ILE A 666 13.29 9.69 -13.92
N ASN A 667 14.02 10.67 -14.44
CA ASN A 667 15.33 11.08 -13.91
C ASN A 667 16.31 9.89 -13.69
N GLY A 668 16.28 8.89 -14.59
CA GLY A 668 17.09 7.67 -14.53
C GLY A 668 16.53 6.52 -13.69
N TRP A 669 15.45 6.72 -12.93
CA TRP A 669 14.81 5.68 -12.13
C TRP A 669 13.68 5.01 -12.91
N GLN A 670 13.73 3.68 -13.08
CA GLN A 670 12.63 2.93 -13.68
C GLN A 670 11.45 2.91 -12.70
N PHE A 671 10.32 3.50 -13.07
CA PHE A 671 9.13 3.66 -12.23
C PHE A 671 7.84 3.15 -12.91
N GLY A 672 7.98 2.30 -13.92
CA GLY A 672 6.84 1.72 -14.61
C GLY A 672 7.25 0.65 -15.61
N ARG A 673 6.58 -0.50 -15.50
CA ARG A 673 6.39 -1.43 -16.61
C ARG A 673 4.91 -1.45 -16.96
N PHE A 674 4.59 -1.20 -18.22
CA PHE A 674 3.23 -1.17 -18.73
C PHE A 674 3.02 -2.27 -19.76
N ASN A 675 1.89 -2.96 -19.66
CA ASN A 675 1.42 -3.97 -20.60
C ASN A 675 0.00 -3.60 -21.01
N SER A 676 -0.17 -3.22 -22.28
CA SER A 676 -1.45 -2.73 -22.79
C SER A 676 -2.55 -3.79 -22.78
N ARG A 677 -2.20 -5.06 -22.99
CA ARG A 677 -3.14 -6.17 -23.15
C ARG A 677 -3.67 -6.66 -21.81
N ASP A 678 -2.77 -6.91 -20.85
CA ASP A 678 -3.13 -7.56 -19.59
C ASP A 678 -3.45 -6.55 -18.47
N GLY A 679 -2.81 -5.37 -18.47
CA GLY A 679 -2.97 -4.38 -17.40
C GLY A 679 -2.58 -4.92 -16.02
N PRO A 680 -3.26 -4.52 -14.92
CA PRO A 680 -4.33 -3.53 -14.85
C PRO A 680 -3.84 -2.08 -14.67
N GLN A 681 -2.54 -1.88 -14.43
CA GLN A 681 -2.01 -0.58 -14.01
C GLN A 681 -2.02 0.46 -15.14
N GLU A 682 -2.73 1.56 -14.91
CA GLU A 682 -2.84 2.71 -15.83
C GLU A 682 -2.35 4.02 -15.19
N ILE A 683 -2.07 4.01 -13.88
CA ILE A 683 -1.58 5.16 -13.11
C ILE A 683 -0.31 4.72 -12.38
N PHE A 684 0.77 5.49 -12.57
CA PHE A 684 2.09 5.23 -12.01
C PHE A 684 2.50 6.42 -11.12
N PRO A 685 2.31 6.36 -9.79
CA PRO A 685 2.70 7.42 -8.88
C PRO A 685 4.21 7.70 -8.94
N LEU A 686 4.58 8.98 -9.06
CA LEU A 686 5.97 9.43 -9.13
C LEU A 686 6.29 10.23 -7.86
N PRO A 687 7.02 9.65 -6.89
CA PRO A 687 7.21 10.30 -5.60
C PRO A 687 8.10 11.55 -5.71
N GLU A 688 7.73 12.61 -4.97
CA GLU A 688 8.59 13.78 -4.75
C GLU A 688 9.98 13.35 -4.28
N GLY A 689 11.02 13.93 -4.86
CA GLY A 689 12.41 13.54 -4.64
C GLY A 689 12.92 12.59 -5.72
N ILE A 690 12.10 11.70 -6.27
CA ILE A 690 12.44 11.08 -7.56
C ILE A 690 12.01 12.02 -8.69
N LEU A 691 10.78 12.53 -8.59
CA LEU A 691 10.27 13.62 -9.39
C LEU A 691 10.70 14.96 -8.75
N ASN A 692 11.32 15.82 -9.54
CA ASN A 692 11.62 17.19 -9.17
C ASN A 692 10.35 18.05 -9.23
N HIS A 693 9.72 18.31 -8.09
CA HIS A 693 8.51 19.12 -8.02
C HIS A 693 8.74 20.62 -8.33
N LYS A 694 9.98 21.08 -8.31
CA LYS A 694 10.37 22.49 -8.50
C LYS A 694 11.54 22.64 -9.47
N GLY A 695 11.47 21.94 -10.59
CA GLY A 695 12.47 22.05 -11.63
C GLY A 695 12.20 21.13 -12.81
N GLU A 696 13.25 20.96 -13.62
CA GLU A 696 13.22 20.08 -14.78
C GLU A 696 13.27 18.60 -14.38
N ASN A 697 12.58 17.80 -15.19
CA ASN A 697 12.55 16.35 -15.13
C ASN A 697 12.76 15.79 -16.52
N GLU A 698 13.38 14.61 -16.58
CA GLU A 698 13.60 13.86 -17.81
C GLU A 698 12.79 12.56 -17.78
N LEU A 699 12.03 12.33 -18.86
CA LEU A 699 11.23 11.13 -19.05
C LEU A 699 11.76 10.36 -20.26
N LEU A 700 12.09 9.08 -20.06
CA LEU A 700 12.28 8.11 -21.13
C LEU A 700 11.13 7.09 -21.07
N PHE A 701 10.51 6.86 -22.22
CA PHE A 701 9.41 5.92 -22.41
C PHE A 701 9.71 5.02 -23.60
N THR A 702 9.74 3.70 -23.40
CA THR A 702 9.86 2.76 -24.52
C THR A 702 8.50 2.32 -25.03
N LEU A 703 8.41 2.03 -26.32
CA LEU A 703 7.26 1.40 -26.94
C LEU A 703 7.77 0.17 -27.70
N TRP A 704 7.56 -0.99 -27.11
CA TRP A 704 7.76 -2.28 -27.78
C TRP A 704 6.41 -2.74 -28.34
N SER A 705 6.25 -2.67 -29.66
CA SER A 705 5.09 -3.27 -30.33
C SER A 705 5.31 -4.76 -30.56
N LEU A 706 4.38 -5.57 -30.05
CA LEU A 706 4.34 -7.02 -30.29
C LEU A 706 3.54 -7.35 -31.56
N ASP A 707 2.76 -6.40 -32.06
CA ASP A 707 1.93 -6.54 -33.24
C ASP A 707 2.73 -6.23 -34.52
N ALA A 708 2.55 -7.03 -35.57
CA ALA A 708 3.22 -6.82 -36.85
C ALA A 708 2.98 -5.41 -37.44
N GLN A 709 1.83 -4.80 -37.12
CA GLN A 709 1.41 -3.51 -37.68
C GLN A 709 1.87 -2.31 -36.85
N GLY A 710 2.66 -2.56 -35.80
CA GLY A 710 3.11 -1.54 -34.88
C GLY A 710 2.08 -1.20 -33.81
N ALA A 711 2.40 -0.19 -33.02
CA ALA A 711 1.58 0.27 -31.90
C ALA A 711 1.78 1.76 -31.67
N LYS A 712 0.89 2.34 -30.88
CA LYS A 712 0.99 3.73 -30.39
C LYS A 712 0.30 3.84 -29.05
N VAL A 713 0.66 4.87 -28.30
CA VAL A 713 -0.02 5.21 -27.04
C VAL A 713 -1.25 6.07 -27.36
N ALA A 714 -2.42 5.69 -26.83
CA ALA A 714 -3.64 6.47 -27.00
C ALA A 714 -3.54 7.81 -26.27
N ASP A 715 -3.15 7.76 -24.99
CA ASP A 715 -2.80 8.95 -24.22
C ASP A 715 -1.77 8.66 -23.13
N LEU A 716 -1.00 9.70 -22.79
CA LEU A 716 0.09 9.69 -21.82
C LEU A 716 0.14 11.07 -21.18
N GLU A 717 -0.22 11.18 -19.90
CA GLU A 717 -0.38 12.48 -19.22
C GLU A 717 0.21 12.48 -17.82
N LEU A 718 0.57 13.67 -17.34
CA LEU A 718 0.85 13.88 -15.92
C LEU A 718 -0.45 14.29 -15.23
N VAL A 719 -0.77 13.64 -14.11
CA VAL A 719 -1.98 13.92 -13.32
C VAL A 719 -1.65 14.06 -11.84
N THR A 720 -2.47 14.82 -11.12
CA THR A 720 -2.43 14.84 -9.64
C THR A 720 -3.44 13.85 -9.07
N THR A 721 -3.02 12.95 -8.19
CA THR A 721 -3.93 11.97 -7.57
C THR A 721 -4.64 12.54 -6.33
N ALA A 722 -4.07 13.57 -5.71
CA ALA A 722 -4.66 14.28 -4.59
C ALA A 722 -4.18 15.74 -4.50
N LEU A 723 -4.91 16.53 -3.70
CA LEU A 723 -4.53 17.89 -3.33
C LEU A 723 -4.74 18.08 -1.84
N ILE A 724 -3.64 18.29 -1.11
CA ILE A 724 -3.63 18.43 0.33
C ILE A 724 -2.89 19.72 0.68
N SER A 725 -3.45 20.57 1.54
CA SER A 725 -2.64 21.60 2.21
C SER A 725 -1.92 20.94 3.36
N SER A 726 -0.59 21.00 3.34
CA SER A 726 0.24 20.11 4.14
C SER A 726 1.31 20.87 4.93
N SER A 727 1.64 20.33 6.09
CA SER A 727 2.86 20.70 6.85
C SER A 727 4.02 19.74 6.62
N LYS A 728 3.89 18.81 5.67
CA LYS A 728 4.99 17.94 5.26
C LYS A 728 6.21 18.81 4.95
N GLU A 729 7.37 18.33 5.38
CA GLU A 729 8.64 18.93 4.99
C GLU A 729 8.76 18.94 3.46
N SER A 730 9.19 20.07 2.90
CA SER A 730 9.42 20.19 1.46
C SER A 730 10.71 19.49 1.09
N ILE A 731 10.64 18.57 0.12
CA ILE A 731 11.84 17.93 -0.42
C ILE A 731 12.40 18.86 -1.49
N GLN A 732 13.64 19.31 -1.31
CA GLN A 732 14.31 20.20 -2.25
C GLN A 732 15.12 19.38 -3.25
N GLY A 733 14.73 19.43 -4.52
CA GLY A 733 15.42 18.77 -5.62
C GLY A 733 15.12 17.27 -5.73
N ILE A 734 16.06 16.54 -6.32
CA ILE A 734 15.95 15.10 -6.52
C ILE A 734 16.95 14.33 -5.66
N VAL A 735 16.66 13.06 -5.40
CA VAL A 735 17.59 12.10 -4.78
C VAL A 735 18.90 12.13 -5.56
N THR A 736 19.99 12.43 -4.85
CA THR A 736 21.33 12.50 -5.43
C THR A 736 21.66 11.19 -6.11
N SER A 737 21.80 11.25 -7.43
CA SER A 737 22.07 10.10 -8.28
C SER A 737 22.92 10.54 -9.47
N PRO A 738 23.82 9.67 -9.96
CA PRO A 738 24.75 10.03 -11.01
C PRO A 738 24.02 10.22 -12.35
N GLY A 739 24.51 11.16 -13.14
CA GLY A 739 24.06 11.43 -14.51
C GLY A 739 24.79 10.59 -15.56
N PHE A 740 24.42 10.80 -16.82
CA PHE A 740 25.01 10.11 -17.97
C PHE A 740 26.54 10.25 -18.01
N SER A 741 27.07 11.47 -17.86
CA SER A 741 28.53 11.72 -17.94
C SER A 741 29.34 11.01 -16.86
N GLU A 742 28.75 10.72 -15.70
CA GLU A 742 29.44 10.05 -14.60
C GLU A 742 29.47 8.52 -14.79
N LEU A 743 28.47 7.96 -15.46
CA LEU A 743 28.31 6.51 -15.61
C LEU A 743 28.67 5.96 -17.00
N ARG A 744 28.71 6.81 -18.03
CA ARG A 744 28.90 6.41 -19.43
C ARG A 744 29.85 7.34 -20.22
N GLY A 745 30.24 8.47 -19.63
CA GLY A 745 31.05 9.52 -20.27
C GLY A 745 32.55 9.33 -20.13
#